data_AF-A0A1H5RGB3-F1
#
_entry.id   AF-A0A1H5RGB3-F1
#
_cell.length_a   1.000
_cell.length_b   1.000
_cell.length_c   1.000
_cell.angle_alpha   90.00
_cell.angle_beta   90.00
_cell.angle_gamma   90.00
#
_symmetry.space_group_name_H-M   'P 1'
#
loop_
_entity.id
_entity.type
_entity.pdbx_description
1 polymer ?
#
loop_
_entity_poly.entity_id
_entity_poly.type
_entity_poly.pdbx_seq_one_letter_code
_entity_poly.pdbx_strand_id
1 'polypeptide(L)'
;MAPRYTTIRRAAYEPADDDLTAGFHTLEFPEALATRVLDLANLGRTDRNRLQAPPTYRLDSLLQALDVRLGVLPRQVAAGEGPRTWLYCPADGREPLPVPILQRLLEFWIEDIGREHPEEASRVCEALDDHAPTWWRQEVSLARCDVSGGGTARPTSNQYLLTTQHFARRIQEAGPYDSGGQVLHFRPVARRARQQGAELMSQPLFHDDDHGRWWFSVTVAVTLHTVPFHSRPRVHLHFGVRRWATHPAPDSGLVRLGHRRDSAVYLRPVTAWLPGVPVSDRYSVAYVTRRGDEPTWRHGGPARLMAKLAGAARAFPEPADLLGEPERWFTGERGVDALIAYSTPMGKHGVGAGFMSHERSRLVEWAEAALPGLARVPDLVRSALTVNKPANVRLGGSEVRTAAAKVALHHSRRASLAGLYADWSGTPEFTARLLWRTEQTRDEAIVALTEVLGLEGDGGAGEVSTEAHERSGRGEPVVLRWRTPELAVTLSCLRLDNGLTDSLGVPWEPARDRADRAARALAKRRADLAEFLAKNGADTAVPSVALVEIHGRTVFRGRNDPKFALRLGAADSGVVTQFITTPSSSRAEKKLPDAAESSWVDALRQLGATVVPRTDIPIGLPDDVQYLAVWMATKARGATARSAKGKFPVAVLVRPGADAAGEVVAWDGEALEGLGAWIAYPRYLARLPALAAVSEHDLADLGESDESGFDWPRTRDEQQAATEEFLHRALSSAEVRGKPTVLLADAQNIRQHWTWVQDGEVHRDLIRTGVAPAGRPNPWLRLVRVRTGDRRETPQWWGLAEGDGVNGLPANLWEVPEPADGRVFYSTTPKASTAQRSAVEAHKLQPRELRKGKRAGESTIDVDRPAWNPGLAEIAVLACHPGAGDEPRALAMAVHQLRQAPDYRDALGRPLPLHLARKAQEYILPMRDADEDDEPEEHSGS
;
A
#
# COMPACT_ATOMS: atom_id res chain seq x y z
N MET A 1 -7.34 12.69 35.24
CA MET A 1 -6.11 12.29 34.51
C MET A 1 -6.51 11.47 33.30
N ALA A 2 -5.81 11.56 32.16
CA ALA A 2 -6.09 10.67 31.03
C ALA A 2 -5.70 9.24 31.42
N PRO A 3 -6.49 8.20 31.07
CA PRO A 3 -6.16 6.81 31.41
C PRO A 3 -4.79 6.45 30.83
N ARG A 4 -3.89 5.94 31.68
CA ARG A 4 -2.54 5.57 31.31
C ARG A 4 -2.52 4.10 30.90
N TYR A 5 -2.70 3.83 29.61
CA TYR A 5 -2.62 2.46 29.09
C TYR A 5 -1.19 1.91 29.23
N THR A 6 -1.03 0.82 30.00
CA THR A 6 0.23 0.11 30.20
C THR A 6 0.37 -1.15 29.33
N THR A 7 -0.75 -1.61 28.76
CA THR A 7 -0.82 -2.78 27.87
C THR A 7 -1.65 -2.48 26.62
N ILE A 8 -1.38 -3.23 25.55
CA ILE A 8 -2.22 -3.28 24.35
C ILE A 8 -2.63 -4.71 24.03
N ARG A 9 -3.85 -4.87 23.53
CA ARG A 9 -4.38 -6.13 23.02
C ARG A 9 -4.36 -6.15 21.51
N ARG A 10 -4.22 -7.34 20.94
CA ARG A 10 -4.22 -7.60 19.50
C ARG A 10 -5.34 -8.58 19.15
N ALA A 11 -5.97 -8.38 18.00
CA ALA A 11 -6.91 -9.32 17.39
C ALA A 11 -6.13 -10.48 16.70
N ALA A 12 -5.33 -11.19 17.48
CA ALA A 12 -4.47 -12.28 17.03
C ALA A 12 -4.57 -13.48 17.95
N TYR A 13 -4.57 -14.67 17.37
CA TYR A 13 -4.81 -15.93 18.06
C TYR A 13 -3.87 -17.01 17.54
N GLU A 14 -3.47 -17.93 18.40
CA GLU A 14 -2.64 -19.08 18.07
C GLU A 14 -3.44 -20.36 18.36
N PRO A 15 -3.14 -21.48 17.67
CA PRO A 15 -3.70 -22.77 18.06
C PRO A 15 -3.42 -23.07 19.54
N ALA A 16 -4.46 -23.40 20.28
CA ALA A 16 -4.34 -23.81 21.68
C ALA A 16 -3.70 -25.21 21.79
N ASP A 17 -3.97 -26.05 20.81
CA ASP A 17 -3.43 -27.40 20.63
C ASP A 17 -2.96 -27.57 19.17
N ASP A 18 -1.88 -28.32 18.98
CA ASP A 18 -1.31 -28.62 17.67
C ASP A 18 -2.15 -29.69 16.92
N ASP A 19 -3.01 -30.43 17.62
CA ASP A 19 -3.91 -31.47 17.06
C ASP A 19 -5.24 -30.93 16.52
N LEU A 20 -5.37 -29.62 16.30
CA LEU A 20 -6.57 -29.05 15.69
C LEU A 20 -6.75 -29.54 14.24
N THR A 21 -7.69 -30.46 14.04
CA THR A 21 -8.10 -30.98 12.73
C THR A 21 -9.55 -30.61 12.36
N ALA A 22 -9.87 -30.68 11.08
CA ALA A 22 -11.24 -30.65 10.60
C ALA A 22 -11.44 -31.62 9.43
N GLY A 23 -12.60 -32.26 9.38
CA GLY A 23 -13.01 -33.13 8.29
C GLY A 23 -13.46 -32.36 7.05
N PHE A 24 -13.00 -32.82 5.89
CA PHE A 24 -13.38 -32.31 4.57
C PHE A 24 -13.71 -33.46 3.61
N HIS A 25 -14.68 -33.22 2.74
CA HIS A 25 -14.77 -33.84 1.43
C HIS A 25 -13.76 -33.17 0.50
N THR A 26 -12.86 -33.94 -0.08
CA THR A 26 -11.81 -33.49 -1.00
C THR A 26 -12.06 -34.05 -2.38
N LEU A 27 -11.76 -33.26 -3.41
CA LEU A 27 -11.87 -33.69 -4.80
C LEU A 27 -10.57 -33.32 -5.52
N GLU A 28 -9.96 -34.32 -6.15
CA GLU A 28 -8.76 -34.14 -6.96
C GLU A 28 -9.11 -33.61 -8.34
N PHE A 29 -8.24 -32.76 -8.90
CA PHE A 29 -8.42 -32.37 -10.28
C PHE A 29 -8.24 -33.60 -11.19
N PRO A 30 -9.09 -33.82 -12.21
CA PRO A 30 -8.89 -34.90 -13.18
C PRO A 30 -7.62 -34.67 -14.02
N GLU A 31 -6.46 -35.12 -13.55
CA GLU A 31 -5.16 -34.85 -14.18
C GLU A 31 -5.06 -35.43 -15.60
N ALA A 32 -5.73 -36.56 -15.86
CA ALA A 32 -5.83 -37.14 -17.20
C ALA A 32 -6.53 -36.21 -18.21
N LEU A 33 -7.39 -35.31 -17.73
CA LEU A 33 -8.10 -34.31 -18.54
C LEU A 33 -7.31 -33.00 -18.67
N ALA A 34 -6.43 -32.70 -17.70
CA ALA A 34 -5.66 -31.45 -17.66
C ALA A 34 -4.88 -31.22 -18.97
N THR A 35 -4.16 -32.23 -19.46
CA THR A 35 -3.40 -32.13 -20.71
C THR A 35 -4.31 -31.88 -21.91
N ARG A 36 -5.44 -32.60 -22.01
CA ARG A 36 -6.39 -32.45 -23.11
C ARG A 36 -7.04 -31.06 -23.14
N VAL A 37 -7.39 -30.51 -21.98
CA VAL A 37 -7.91 -29.14 -21.87
C VAL A 37 -6.83 -28.11 -22.17
N LEU A 38 -5.57 -28.36 -21.78
CA LEU A 38 -4.46 -27.49 -22.12
C LEU A 38 -4.23 -27.45 -23.63
N ASP A 39 -4.28 -28.60 -24.29
CA ASP A 39 -4.15 -28.71 -25.75
C ASP A 39 -5.30 -28.00 -26.45
N LEU A 40 -6.55 -28.25 -26.02
CA LEU A 40 -7.74 -27.54 -26.50
C LEU A 40 -7.60 -26.02 -26.35
N ALA A 41 -7.17 -25.56 -25.17
CA ALA A 41 -7.00 -24.14 -24.88
C ALA A 41 -5.87 -23.51 -25.72
N ASN A 42 -4.92 -24.31 -26.19
CA ASN A 42 -3.78 -23.89 -27.00
C ASN A 42 -4.00 -24.07 -28.51
N LEU A 43 -5.14 -24.62 -28.95
CA LEU A 43 -5.50 -24.63 -30.37
C LEU A 43 -5.54 -23.20 -30.90
N GLY A 44 -4.92 -22.99 -32.07
CA GLY A 44 -4.80 -21.67 -32.69
C GLY A 44 -3.83 -20.71 -31.98
N ARG A 45 -3.12 -21.13 -30.92
CA ARG A 45 -2.12 -20.29 -30.25
C ARG A 45 -0.71 -20.55 -30.75
N THR A 46 0.03 -19.47 -31.00
CA THR A 46 1.46 -19.53 -31.27
C THR A 46 2.24 -19.94 -30.02
N ASP A 47 3.44 -20.50 -30.18
CA ASP A 47 4.26 -21.01 -29.06
C ASP A 47 4.49 -19.98 -27.94
N ARG A 48 4.57 -18.69 -28.28
CA ARG A 48 4.70 -17.58 -27.30
C ARG A 48 3.42 -17.35 -26.47
N ASN A 49 2.25 -17.74 -26.96
CA ASN A 49 0.94 -17.57 -26.31
C ASN A 49 0.37 -18.88 -25.74
N ARG A 50 1.12 -19.98 -25.85
CA ARG A 50 0.73 -21.25 -25.28
C ARG A 50 0.68 -21.13 -23.76
N LEU A 51 -0.47 -21.51 -23.21
CA LEU A 51 -0.63 -21.71 -21.79
C LEU A 51 0.23 -22.89 -21.36
N GLN A 52 0.82 -22.76 -20.18
CA GLN A 52 1.58 -23.81 -19.50
C GLN A 52 0.70 -24.65 -18.56
N ALA A 53 -0.52 -24.20 -18.27
CA ALA A 53 -1.48 -24.90 -17.43
C ALA A 53 -2.92 -24.59 -17.89
N PRO A 54 -3.89 -25.50 -17.68
CA PRO A 54 -5.29 -25.26 -17.99
C PRO A 54 -5.82 -23.98 -17.32
N PRO A 55 -6.64 -23.17 -18.02
CA PRO A 55 -7.16 -21.92 -17.47
C PRO A 55 -8.32 -22.16 -16.48
N THR A 56 -8.04 -22.74 -15.31
CA THR A 56 -9.06 -23.12 -14.30
C THR A 56 -9.66 -21.92 -13.55
N TYR A 57 -9.03 -20.74 -13.59
CA TYR A 57 -9.44 -19.59 -12.77
C TYR A 57 -10.93 -19.21 -12.91
N ARG A 58 -11.52 -19.42 -14.10
CA ARG A 58 -12.94 -19.14 -14.38
C ARG A 58 -13.85 -20.14 -13.68
N LEU A 59 -13.51 -21.42 -13.82
CA LEU A 59 -14.18 -22.54 -13.18
C LEU A 59 -14.08 -22.43 -11.66
N ASP A 60 -12.88 -22.14 -11.13
CA ASP A 60 -12.65 -21.93 -9.70
C ASP A 60 -13.57 -20.83 -9.13
N SER A 61 -13.69 -19.72 -9.86
CA SER A 61 -14.55 -18.60 -9.46
C SER A 61 -16.04 -18.94 -9.52
N LEU A 62 -16.45 -19.76 -10.50
CA LEU A 62 -17.83 -20.23 -10.65
C LEU A 62 -18.21 -21.21 -9.53
N LEU A 63 -17.35 -22.18 -9.24
CA LEU A 63 -17.61 -23.18 -8.20
C LEU A 63 -17.77 -22.54 -6.81
N GLN A 64 -16.94 -21.54 -6.49
CA GLN A 64 -17.08 -20.76 -5.26
C GLN A 64 -18.36 -19.93 -5.18
N ALA A 65 -18.97 -19.58 -6.32
CA ALA A 65 -20.24 -18.87 -6.36
C ALA A 65 -21.45 -19.80 -6.09
N LEU A 66 -21.32 -21.09 -6.45
CA LEU A 66 -22.39 -22.08 -6.39
C LEU A 66 -22.52 -22.75 -5.01
N ASP A 67 -21.41 -23.07 -4.34
CA ASP A 67 -21.42 -23.60 -2.97
C ASP A 67 -20.61 -22.71 -2.02
N VAL A 68 -21.26 -22.24 -0.94
CA VAL A 68 -20.67 -21.34 0.04
C VAL A 68 -19.50 -21.94 0.79
N ARG A 69 -19.50 -23.28 0.92
CA ARG A 69 -18.58 -24.05 1.74
C ARG A 69 -17.31 -24.42 0.98
N LEU A 70 -17.29 -24.26 -0.34
CA LEU A 70 -16.21 -24.70 -1.18
C LEU A 70 -14.96 -23.82 -1.03
N GLY A 71 -13.88 -24.44 -0.58
CA GLY A 71 -12.51 -23.97 -0.72
C GLY A 71 -11.91 -24.48 -2.03
N VAL A 72 -11.37 -23.58 -2.85
CA VAL A 72 -10.71 -23.93 -4.11
C VAL A 72 -9.25 -23.55 -4.03
N LEU A 73 -8.37 -24.54 -4.18
CA LEU A 73 -6.95 -24.29 -4.33
C LEU A 73 -6.63 -24.08 -5.82
N PRO A 74 -6.10 -22.90 -6.20
CA PRO A 74 -5.73 -22.68 -7.60
C PRO A 74 -4.61 -23.63 -8.01
N ARG A 75 -4.69 -24.15 -9.22
CA ARG A 75 -3.60 -24.92 -9.82
C ARG A 75 -2.36 -24.04 -9.95
N GLN A 76 -1.26 -24.43 -9.30
CA GLN A 76 0.04 -23.80 -9.54
C GLN A 76 0.63 -24.29 -10.86
N VAL A 77 1.38 -23.42 -11.54
CA VAL A 77 2.00 -23.69 -12.86
C VAL A 77 3.18 -24.67 -12.76
N ALA A 78 3.58 -25.09 -11.55
CA ALA A 78 4.68 -26.03 -11.37
C ALA A 78 4.27 -27.45 -11.80
N ALA A 79 4.86 -27.92 -12.89
CA ALA A 79 4.81 -29.28 -13.39
C ALA A 79 5.51 -30.23 -12.40
N GLY A 80 4.90 -31.39 -12.13
CA GLY A 80 5.63 -32.56 -11.60
C GLY A 80 5.17 -33.20 -10.28
N GLU A 81 4.24 -32.63 -9.52
CA GLU A 81 3.82 -33.23 -8.24
C GLU A 81 2.41 -33.81 -8.32
N GLY A 82 2.30 -35.12 -8.61
CA GLY A 82 1.17 -36.01 -8.31
C GLY A 82 -0.27 -35.55 -8.59
N PRO A 83 -1.28 -36.36 -8.24
CA PRO A 83 -2.65 -35.86 -8.15
C PRO A 83 -2.74 -34.84 -7.00
N ARG A 84 -3.28 -33.65 -7.30
CA ARG A 84 -3.43 -32.55 -6.32
C ARG A 84 -4.90 -32.36 -5.98
N THR A 85 -5.20 -32.27 -4.68
CA THR A 85 -6.54 -31.90 -4.21
C THR A 85 -6.89 -30.48 -4.68
N TRP A 86 -7.98 -30.37 -5.42
CA TRP A 86 -8.45 -29.12 -6.01
C TRP A 86 -9.52 -28.45 -5.16
N LEU A 87 -10.54 -29.22 -4.75
CA LEU A 87 -11.67 -28.71 -3.98
C LEU A 87 -11.69 -29.30 -2.57
N TYR A 88 -12.08 -28.46 -1.62
CA TYR A 88 -12.33 -28.82 -0.24
C TYR A 88 -13.74 -28.35 0.12
N CYS A 89 -14.58 -29.27 0.61
CA CYS A 89 -15.88 -28.98 1.16
C CYS A 89 -15.93 -29.54 2.58
N PRO A 90 -16.17 -28.74 3.63
CA PRO A 90 -16.29 -29.25 4.99
C PRO A 90 -17.24 -30.43 5.14
N ALA A 91 -16.84 -31.45 5.90
CA ALA A 91 -17.65 -32.63 6.20
C ALA A 91 -18.56 -32.40 7.41
N ASP A 92 -19.48 -31.44 7.30
CA ASP A 92 -20.37 -30.96 8.38
C ASP A 92 -21.77 -31.58 8.36
N GLY A 93 -21.88 -32.82 7.86
CA GLY A 93 -23.15 -33.57 7.79
C GLY A 93 -24.03 -33.20 6.58
N ARG A 94 -23.53 -32.38 5.65
CA ARG A 94 -24.18 -32.05 4.38
C ARG A 94 -23.33 -32.52 3.22
N GLU A 95 -23.94 -33.23 2.27
CA GLU A 95 -23.26 -33.71 1.06
C GLU A 95 -22.64 -32.56 0.24
N PRO A 96 -21.48 -32.77 -0.40
CA PRO A 96 -20.89 -31.80 -1.33
C PRO A 96 -21.72 -31.66 -2.62
N LEU A 97 -21.28 -30.80 -3.54
CA LEU A 97 -21.94 -30.65 -4.85
C LEU A 97 -22.06 -32.03 -5.54
N PRO A 98 -23.27 -32.42 -5.98
CA PRO A 98 -23.48 -33.70 -6.66
C PRO A 98 -22.59 -33.85 -7.89
N VAL A 99 -22.00 -35.04 -8.07
CA VAL A 99 -21.11 -35.37 -9.21
C VAL A 99 -21.74 -35.03 -10.57
N PRO A 100 -23.02 -35.32 -10.86
CA PRO A 100 -23.62 -34.95 -12.14
C PRO A 100 -23.66 -33.44 -12.40
N ILE A 101 -23.81 -32.63 -11.35
CA ILE A 101 -23.79 -31.17 -11.46
C ILE A 101 -22.37 -30.68 -11.74
N LEU A 102 -21.37 -31.23 -11.05
CA LEU A 102 -19.96 -30.91 -11.29
C LEU A 102 -19.52 -31.29 -12.71
N GLN A 103 -19.92 -32.46 -13.20
CA GLN A 103 -19.63 -32.91 -14.56
C GLN A 103 -20.21 -31.95 -15.60
N ARG A 104 -21.48 -31.55 -15.45
CA ARG A 104 -22.10 -30.55 -16.32
C ARG A 104 -21.41 -29.18 -16.29
N LEU A 105 -20.89 -28.76 -15.13
CA LEU A 105 -20.13 -27.51 -15.01
C LEU A 105 -18.76 -27.60 -15.70
N LEU A 106 -18.11 -28.77 -15.64
CA LEU A 106 -16.85 -29.05 -16.32
C LEU A 106 -17.04 -29.09 -17.83
N GLU A 107 -18.04 -29.80 -18.34
CA GLU A 107 -18.43 -29.82 -19.76
C GLU A 107 -18.63 -28.40 -20.28
N PHE A 108 -19.43 -27.60 -19.58
CA PHE A 108 -19.70 -26.23 -19.96
C PHE A 108 -18.45 -25.35 -20.00
N TRP A 109 -17.53 -25.57 -19.07
CA TRP A 109 -16.25 -24.86 -19.05
C TRP A 109 -15.36 -25.28 -20.24
N ILE A 110 -15.33 -26.57 -20.58
CA ILE A 110 -14.61 -27.11 -21.75
C ILE A 110 -15.19 -26.54 -23.04
N GLU A 111 -16.51 -26.51 -23.19
CA GLU A 111 -17.22 -25.89 -24.30
C GLU A 111 -16.91 -24.39 -24.42
N ASP A 112 -16.84 -23.64 -23.31
CA ASP A 112 -16.48 -22.22 -23.35
C ASP A 112 -15.03 -22.00 -23.78
N ILE A 113 -14.11 -22.90 -23.40
CA ILE A 113 -12.71 -22.87 -23.86
C ILE A 113 -12.64 -23.18 -25.36
N GLY A 114 -13.29 -24.27 -25.80
CA GLY A 114 -13.26 -24.75 -27.17
C GLY A 114 -14.33 -24.16 -28.07
N ARG A 115 -14.84 -22.95 -27.79
CA ARG A 115 -15.95 -22.35 -28.55
C ARG A 115 -15.68 -22.25 -30.05
N GLU A 116 -14.43 -21.96 -30.42
CA GLU A 116 -13.98 -21.85 -31.81
C GLU A 116 -13.64 -23.22 -32.44
N HIS A 117 -13.60 -24.27 -31.60
CA HIS A 117 -13.20 -25.65 -31.93
C HIS A 117 -14.18 -26.66 -31.29
N PRO A 118 -15.47 -26.65 -31.69
CA PRO A 118 -16.53 -27.39 -31.01
C PRO A 118 -16.37 -28.92 -31.09
N GLU A 119 -15.79 -29.44 -32.17
CA GLU A 119 -15.54 -30.88 -32.33
C GLU A 119 -14.46 -31.37 -31.35
N GLU A 120 -13.38 -30.61 -31.21
CA GLU A 120 -12.32 -30.89 -30.24
C GLU A 120 -12.83 -30.74 -28.81
N ALA A 121 -13.67 -29.74 -28.53
CA ALA A 121 -14.31 -29.59 -27.24
C ALA A 121 -15.17 -30.82 -26.88
N SER A 122 -15.96 -31.33 -27.84
CA SER A 122 -16.79 -32.53 -27.66
C SER A 122 -15.96 -33.75 -27.30
N ARG A 123 -14.82 -33.98 -27.98
CA ARG A 123 -13.91 -35.09 -27.66
C ARG A 123 -13.29 -34.99 -26.26
N VAL A 124 -13.05 -33.77 -25.78
CA VAL A 124 -12.57 -33.54 -24.42
C VAL A 124 -13.68 -33.79 -23.39
N CYS A 125 -14.93 -33.44 -23.71
CA CYS A 125 -16.10 -33.78 -22.87
C CYS A 125 -16.36 -35.29 -22.82
N GLU A 126 -16.27 -36.03 -23.93
CA GLU A 126 -16.39 -37.50 -23.94
C GLU A 126 -15.34 -38.16 -23.04
N ALA A 127 -14.10 -37.64 -23.05
CA ALA A 127 -13.03 -38.13 -22.17
C ALA A 127 -13.26 -37.80 -20.68
N LEU A 128 -14.13 -36.83 -20.36
CA LEU A 128 -14.50 -36.52 -18.96
C LEU A 128 -15.42 -37.61 -18.38
N ASP A 129 -16.25 -38.27 -19.21
CA ASP A 129 -17.16 -39.33 -18.76
C ASP A 129 -16.40 -40.52 -18.17
N ASP A 130 -15.25 -40.87 -18.77
CA ASP A 130 -14.35 -41.93 -18.29
C ASP A 130 -13.58 -41.53 -17.00
N HIS A 131 -13.64 -40.25 -16.60
CA HIS A 131 -12.89 -39.67 -15.50
C HIS A 131 -13.77 -38.79 -14.59
N ALA A 132 -14.99 -39.26 -14.30
CA ALA A 132 -15.95 -38.54 -13.47
C ALA A 132 -15.37 -38.11 -12.11
N PRO A 133 -15.63 -36.86 -11.66
CA PRO A 133 -15.06 -36.35 -10.41
C PRO A 133 -15.59 -37.11 -9.20
N THR A 134 -14.68 -37.57 -8.33
CA THR A 134 -15.03 -38.34 -7.12
C THR A 134 -14.62 -37.58 -5.85
N TRP A 135 -15.54 -37.52 -4.88
CA TRP A 135 -15.29 -36.94 -3.56
C TRP A 135 -14.73 -38.00 -2.60
N TRP A 136 -13.69 -37.63 -1.85
CA TRP A 136 -13.06 -38.45 -0.81
C TRP A 136 -13.25 -37.77 0.54
N ARG A 137 -13.34 -38.52 1.64
CA ARG A 137 -13.35 -37.93 2.98
C ARG A 137 -11.95 -37.95 3.56
N GLN A 138 -11.50 -36.82 4.07
CA GLN A 138 -10.17 -36.64 4.63
C GLN A 138 -10.22 -35.73 5.86
N GLU A 139 -9.48 -36.09 6.91
CA GLU A 139 -9.17 -35.19 8.02
C GLU A 139 -7.95 -34.33 7.66
N VAL A 140 -8.07 -33.02 7.83
CA VAL A 140 -7.02 -32.06 7.50
C VAL A 140 -6.60 -31.32 8.76
N SER A 141 -5.28 -31.24 8.99
CA SER A 141 -4.71 -30.43 10.07
C SER A 141 -4.83 -28.94 9.77
N LEU A 142 -5.39 -28.19 10.71
CA LEU A 142 -5.52 -26.73 10.65
C LEU A 142 -4.41 -25.99 11.39
N ALA A 143 -3.72 -26.65 12.31
CA ALA A 143 -2.70 -26.04 13.18
C ALA A 143 -1.29 -26.64 13.00
N ARG A 144 -1.18 -27.96 12.91
CA ARG A 144 0.11 -28.65 12.78
C ARG A 144 0.81 -28.26 11.48
N CYS A 145 1.97 -27.63 11.60
CA CYS A 145 2.83 -27.28 10.49
C CYS A 145 4.31 -27.53 10.85
N ASP A 146 5.14 -27.67 9.83
CA ASP A 146 6.58 -27.77 10.04
C ASP A 146 7.13 -26.46 10.62
N VAL A 147 8.29 -26.54 11.26
CA VAL A 147 9.04 -25.39 11.76
C VAL A 147 10.32 -25.25 10.94
N SER A 148 10.62 -24.05 10.47
CA SER A 148 11.85 -23.76 9.75
C SER A 148 13.09 -23.98 10.63
N GLY A 149 14.27 -24.09 10.01
CA GLY A 149 15.52 -24.13 10.77
C GLY A 149 15.77 -22.86 11.61
N GLY A 150 15.04 -21.77 11.34
CA GLY A 150 15.04 -20.53 12.14
C GLY A 150 14.05 -20.52 13.29
N GLY A 151 13.24 -21.58 13.47
CA GLY A 151 12.22 -21.65 14.52
C GLY A 151 10.89 -21.00 14.15
N THR A 152 10.65 -20.69 12.87
CA THR A 152 9.40 -20.08 12.40
C THR A 152 8.43 -21.13 11.87
N ALA A 153 7.15 -21.03 12.18
CA ALA A 153 6.09 -21.83 11.58
C ALA A 153 6.14 -21.78 10.04
N ARG A 154 5.96 -22.92 9.38
CA ARG A 154 5.85 -23.07 7.92
C ARG A 154 4.51 -23.73 7.55
N PRO A 155 3.39 -22.99 7.61
CA PRO A 155 2.11 -23.51 7.17
C PRO A 155 2.14 -23.91 5.70
N THR A 156 1.50 -25.02 5.38
CA THR A 156 1.32 -25.46 4.00
C THR A 156 0.41 -24.49 3.23
N SER A 157 0.50 -24.49 1.91
CA SER A 157 -0.27 -23.58 1.05
C SER A 157 -1.79 -23.69 1.26
N ASN A 158 -2.29 -24.90 1.56
CA ASN A 158 -3.71 -25.14 1.84
C ASN A 158 -4.14 -24.63 3.23
N GLN A 159 -3.27 -24.62 4.25
CA GLN A 159 -3.62 -24.12 5.59
C GLN A 159 -4.01 -22.64 5.58
N TYR A 160 -3.35 -21.81 4.76
CA TYR A 160 -3.74 -20.40 4.59
C TYR A 160 -5.20 -20.23 4.13
N LEU A 161 -5.74 -21.19 3.38
CA LEU A 161 -7.14 -21.21 2.97
C LEU A 161 -8.03 -21.90 4.01
N LEU A 162 -7.73 -23.16 4.34
CA LEU A 162 -8.62 -24.03 5.10
C LEU A 162 -8.76 -23.57 6.57
N THR A 163 -7.67 -23.18 7.22
CA THR A 163 -7.72 -22.69 8.60
C THR A 163 -8.56 -21.42 8.69
N THR A 164 -8.39 -20.50 7.75
CA THR A 164 -9.14 -19.23 7.76
C THR A 164 -10.62 -19.42 7.40
N GLN A 165 -10.94 -20.31 6.46
CA GLN A 165 -12.32 -20.68 6.13
C GLN A 165 -13.03 -21.37 7.30
N HIS A 166 -12.35 -22.29 7.99
CA HIS A 166 -12.88 -22.96 9.17
C HIS A 166 -13.33 -21.94 10.23
N PHE A 167 -12.46 -21.02 10.61
CA PHE A 167 -12.78 -20.02 11.64
C PHE A 167 -13.78 -18.95 11.17
N ALA A 168 -13.77 -18.57 9.89
CA ALA A 168 -14.82 -17.72 9.34
C ALA A 168 -16.21 -18.39 9.43
N ARG A 169 -16.31 -19.70 9.15
CA ARG A 169 -17.56 -20.45 9.33
C ARG A 169 -18.00 -20.48 10.80
N ARG A 170 -17.06 -20.70 11.73
CA ARG A 170 -17.36 -20.67 13.17
C ARG A 170 -17.91 -19.31 13.63
N ILE A 171 -17.34 -18.20 13.15
CA ILE A 171 -17.85 -16.85 13.42
C ILE A 171 -19.26 -16.67 12.84
N GLN A 172 -19.52 -17.19 11.64
CA GLN A 172 -20.87 -17.16 11.05
C GLN A 172 -21.89 -17.98 11.87
N GLU A 173 -21.48 -19.14 12.39
CA GLU A 173 -22.33 -20.03 13.22
C GLU A 173 -22.62 -19.47 14.62
N ALA A 174 -21.85 -18.50 15.10
CA ALA A 174 -22.03 -17.89 16.42
C ALA A 174 -23.32 -17.06 16.55
N GLY A 175 -24.05 -16.84 15.45
CA GLY A 175 -25.26 -16.03 15.42
C GLY A 175 -24.96 -14.55 15.17
N PRO A 176 -25.99 -13.68 15.19
CA PRO A 176 -25.80 -12.28 14.89
C PRO A 176 -25.04 -11.53 15.99
N TYR A 177 -24.31 -10.48 15.62
CA TYR A 177 -23.77 -9.51 16.57
C TYR A 177 -24.83 -8.44 16.86
N ASP A 178 -25.26 -8.32 18.12
CA ASP A 178 -26.14 -7.26 18.56
C ASP A 178 -25.33 -6.12 19.20
N SER A 179 -25.33 -4.95 18.56
CA SER A 179 -24.69 -3.74 19.07
C SER A 179 -25.59 -2.92 20.00
N GLY A 180 -26.84 -3.33 20.22
CA GLY A 180 -27.90 -2.59 20.89
C GLY A 180 -28.59 -1.54 20.02
N GLY A 181 -27.99 -1.14 18.88
CA GLY A 181 -28.60 -0.26 17.88
C GLY A 181 -28.81 -0.90 16.51
N GLN A 182 -28.02 -1.93 16.20
CA GLN A 182 -28.05 -2.70 14.96
C GLN A 182 -27.71 -4.15 15.26
N VAL A 183 -28.38 -5.07 14.54
CA VAL A 183 -28.11 -6.51 14.60
C VAL A 183 -27.43 -6.92 13.30
N LEU A 184 -26.22 -7.46 13.35
CA LEU A 184 -25.42 -7.81 12.18
C LEU A 184 -25.45 -9.32 11.91
N HIS A 185 -25.85 -9.70 10.70
CA HIS A 185 -25.82 -11.07 10.21
C HIS A 185 -24.70 -11.24 9.19
N PHE A 186 -23.63 -11.93 9.59
CA PHE A 186 -22.46 -12.13 8.77
C PHE A 186 -22.63 -13.29 7.79
N ARG A 187 -22.26 -13.03 6.53
CA ARG A 187 -22.32 -13.99 5.42
C ARG A 187 -20.96 -14.12 4.76
N PRO A 188 -20.58 -15.30 4.25
CA PRO A 188 -19.30 -15.49 3.58
C PRO A 188 -19.24 -14.70 2.28
N VAL A 189 -18.02 -14.29 1.92
CA VAL A 189 -17.71 -13.64 0.65
C VAL A 189 -16.79 -14.56 -0.16
N ALA A 190 -17.09 -14.74 -1.45
CA ALA A 190 -16.20 -15.40 -2.39
C ALA A 190 -14.96 -14.54 -2.60
N ARG A 191 -13.79 -15.10 -2.30
CA ARG A 191 -12.51 -14.44 -2.53
C ARG A 191 -11.87 -15.03 -3.77
N ARG A 192 -11.09 -14.23 -4.50
CA ARG A 192 -10.35 -14.77 -5.64
C ARG A 192 -9.41 -15.87 -5.13
N ALA A 193 -9.18 -16.91 -5.92
CA ALA A 193 -8.30 -18.02 -5.53
C ALA A 193 -6.87 -17.60 -5.11
N ARG A 194 -6.41 -16.41 -5.52
CA ARG A 194 -5.10 -15.83 -5.12
C ARG A 194 -5.16 -14.92 -3.89
N GLN A 195 -6.34 -14.55 -3.41
CA GLN A 195 -6.50 -13.74 -2.20
C GLN A 195 -6.44 -14.67 -0.98
N GLN A 196 -5.43 -14.48 -0.13
CA GLN A 196 -5.25 -15.30 1.07
C GLN A 196 -6.25 -14.91 2.16
N GLY A 197 -6.76 -15.90 2.89
CA GLY A 197 -7.70 -15.75 4.01
C GLY A 197 -9.18 -15.87 3.62
N ALA A 198 -10.06 -15.72 4.60
CA ALA A 198 -11.52 -15.71 4.44
C ALA A 198 -12.09 -14.31 4.76
N GLU A 199 -13.27 -14.00 4.21
CA GLU A 199 -13.99 -12.75 4.49
C GLU A 199 -15.47 -13.05 4.73
N LEU A 200 -16.03 -12.40 5.76
CA LEU A 200 -17.45 -12.33 6.05
C LEU A 200 -17.93 -10.89 5.89
N MET A 201 -19.20 -10.71 5.57
CA MET A 201 -19.83 -9.41 5.37
C MET A 201 -21.25 -9.39 5.93
N SER A 202 -21.60 -8.34 6.67
CA SER A 202 -22.97 -8.13 7.15
C SER A 202 -23.92 -7.82 5.99
N GLN A 203 -25.23 -7.91 6.26
CA GLN A 203 -26.23 -7.27 5.41
C GLN A 203 -25.93 -5.77 5.21
N PRO A 204 -26.37 -5.15 4.10
CA PRO A 204 -26.24 -3.71 3.91
C PRO A 204 -27.07 -2.95 4.96
N LEU A 205 -26.43 -1.95 5.56
CA LEU A 205 -26.98 -0.96 6.47
C LEU A 205 -27.04 0.39 5.75
N PHE A 206 -27.87 1.30 6.24
CA PHE A 206 -27.98 2.64 5.69
C PHE A 206 -27.78 3.73 6.75
N HIS A 207 -27.36 4.89 6.29
CA HIS A 207 -27.24 6.13 7.06
C HIS A 207 -27.75 7.28 6.20
N ASP A 208 -28.75 8.00 6.73
CA ASP A 208 -29.31 9.17 6.07
C ASP A 208 -28.60 10.45 6.58
N ASP A 209 -28.17 11.30 5.66
CA ASP A 209 -27.63 12.65 5.92
C ASP A 209 -28.25 13.70 4.98
N ASP A 210 -27.80 14.97 5.07
CA ASP A 210 -28.29 16.08 4.24
C ASP A 210 -28.04 15.89 2.72
N HIS A 211 -27.19 14.93 2.35
CA HIS A 211 -26.83 14.61 0.97
C HIS A 211 -27.51 13.32 0.46
N GLY A 212 -28.27 12.63 1.31
CA GLY A 212 -29.09 11.48 0.96
C GLY A 212 -28.77 10.24 1.79
N ARG A 213 -29.20 9.09 1.26
CA ARG A 213 -29.03 7.79 1.89
C ARG A 213 -27.72 7.14 1.44
N TRP A 214 -26.87 6.81 2.41
CA TRP A 214 -25.59 6.14 2.17
C TRP A 214 -25.61 4.72 2.70
N TRP A 215 -25.15 3.77 1.89
CA TRP A 215 -25.17 2.37 2.26
C TRP A 215 -23.78 1.80 2.55
N PHE A 216 -23.70 0.91 3.54
CA PHE A 216 -22.46 0.26 3.93
C PHE A 216 -22.69 -1.12 4.56
N SER A 217 -21.65 -1.95 4.65
CA SER A 217 -21.65 -3.22 5.36
C SER A 217 -20.42 -3.33 6.27
N VAL A 218 -20.55 -4.10 7.35
CA VAL A 218 -19.43 -4.47 8.23
C VAL A 218 -18.76 -5.70 7.66
N THR A 219 -17.43 -5.72 7.59
CA THR A 219 -16.65 -6.86 7.10
C THR A 219 -15.76 -7.43 8.19
N VAL A 220 -15.61 -8.75 8.21
CA VAL A 220 -14.62 -9.47 9.03
C VAL A 220 -13.70 -10.24 8.11
N ALA A 221 -12.41 -9.96 8.15
CA ALA A 221 -11.42 -10.78 7.47
C ALA A 221 -10.68 -11.65 8.48
N VAL A 222 -10.51 -12.93 8.12
CA VAL A 222 -9.76 -13.94 8.87
C VAL A 222 -8.55 -14.30 8.04
N THR A 223 -7.35 -14.06 8.55
CA THR A 223 -6.09 -14.30 7.84
C THR A 223 -5.12 -15.12 8.67
N LEU A 224 -4.26 -15.90 8.03
CA LEU A 224 -3.22 -16.70 8.67
C LEU A 224 -1.85 -16.08 8.37
N HIS A 225 -1.07 -15.82 9.40
CA HIS A 225 0.24 -15.19 9.31
C HIS A 225 1.27 -15.93 10.16
N THR A 226 2.54 -15.77 9.81
CA THR A 226 3.66 -16.27 10.61
C THR A 226 4.45 -15.09 11.16
N VAL A 227 5.21 -15.35 12.23
CA VAL A 227 6.05 -14.37 12.92
C VAL A 227 7.45 -14.95 13.02
N PRO A 228 8.53 -14.20 12.73
CA PRO A 228 9.89 -14.72 12.80
C PRO A 228 10.18 -15.35 14.15
N PHE A 229 10.83 -16.51 14.10
CA PHE A 229 11.29 -17.24 15.29
C PHE A 229 10.15 -17.73 16.19
N HIS A 230 8.92 -17.73 15.69
CA HIS A 230 7.75 -18.23 16.39
C HIS A 230 7.25 -19.52 15.73
N SER A 231 7.20 -20.62 16.49
CA SER A 231 6.91 -21.96 15.96
C SER A 231 5.45 -22.19 15.59
N ARG A 232 4.53 -21.32 16.04
CA ARG A 232 3.10 -21.40 15.73
C ARG A 232 2.62 -20.26 14.83
N PRO A 233 1.76 -20.53 13.83
CA PRO A 233 1.13 -19.49 13.04
C PRO A 233 0.03 -18.77 13.83
N ARG A 234 -0.34 -17.57 13.36
CA ARG A 234 -1.34 -16.70 13.98
C ARG A 234 -2.52 -16.47 13.07
N VAL A 235 -3.72 -16.66 13.60
CA VAL A 235 -4.97 -16.22 12.99
C VAL A 235 -5.23 -14.78 13.41
N HIS A 236 -5.36 -13.87 12.45
CA HIS A 236 -5.74 -12.47 12.69
C HIS A 236 -7.20 -12.24 12.32
N LEU A 237 -7.87 -11.41 13.11
CA LEU A 237 -9.20 -10.86 12.78
C LEU A 237 -9.09 -9.38 12.44
N HIS A 238 -9.73 -8.98 11.35
CA HIS A 238 -9.75 -7.60 10.87
C HIS A 238 -11.18 -7.15 10.59
N PHE A 239 -11.66 -6.18 11.37
CA PHE A 239 -12.96 -5.54 11.15
C PHE A 239 -12.82 -4.27 10.32
N GLY A 240 -13.69 -4.14 9.32
CA GLY A 240 -13.68 -3.03 8.37
C GLY A 240 -15.08 -2.61 7.94
N VAL A 241 -15.14 -1.54 7.15
CA VAL A 241 -16.38 -1.02 6.56
C VAL A 241 -16.27 -1.08 5.05
N ARG A 242 -17.20 -1.77 4.40
CA ARG A 242 -17.38 -1.75 2.95
C ARG A 242 -18.50 -0.77 2.60
N ARG A 243 -18.23 0.15 1.67
CA ARG A 243 -19.18 1.17 1.23
C ARG A 243 -19.77 0.80 -0.12
N TRP A 244 -21.00 1.22 -0.38
CA TRP A 244 -21.72 0.87 -1.60
C TRP A 244 -22.03 2.12 -2.44
N ALA A 245 -21.81 2.02 -3.75
CA ALA A 245 -22.11 3.10 -4.68
C ALA A 245 -23.59 3.03 -5.09
N THR A 246 -24.38 3.98 -4.58
CA THR A 246 -25.84 4.02 -4.81
C THR A 246 -26.33 5.27 -5.54
N HIS A 247 -25.46 6.22 -5.83
CA HIS A 247 -25.84 7.50 -6.46
C HIS A 247 -25.40 7.56 -7.92
N PRO A 248 -26.35 7.50 -8.88
CA PRO A 248 -26.07 7.75 -10.28
C PRO A 248 -25.59 9.19 -10.51
N ALA A 249 -24.70 9.37 -11.49
CA ALA A 249 -24.23 10.70 -11.86
C ALA A 249 -25.33 11.44 -12.64
N PRO A 250 -25.56 12.75 -12.38
CA PRO A 250 -26.65 13.50 -13.01
C PRO A 250 -26.56 13.61 -14.54
N ASP A 251 -25.35 13.50 -15.10
CA ASP A 251 -25.06 13.64 -16.54
C ASP A 251 -25.40 12.39 -17.35
N SER A 252 -25.19 11.22 -16.76
CA SER A 252 -25.32 9.92 -17.43
C SER A 252 -26.50 9.09 -16.92
N GLY A 253 -27.07 9.44 -15.76
CA GLY A 253 -28.08 8.63 -15.09
C GLY A 253 -27.54 7.29 -14.59
N LEU A 254 -26.22 7.07 -14.59
CA LEU A 254 -25.57 5.83 -14.18
C LEU A 254 -24.55 6.07 -13.07
N VAL A 255 -24.37 5.11 -12.17
CA VAL A 255 -23.26 5.13 -11.20
C VAL A 255 -21.93 5.19 -11.95
N ARG A 256 -21.10 6.16 -11.56
CA ARG A 256 -19.79 6.36 -12.17
C ARG A 256 -18.88 5.17 -11.85
N LEU A 257 -18.42 4.47 -12.89
CA LEU A 257 -17.40 3.44 -12.77
C LEU A 257 -16.00 4.08 -12.64
N GLY A 258 -15.09 3.42 -11.92
CA GLY A 258 -13.70 3.85 -11.84
C GLY A 258 -13.05 3.91 -13.23
N HIS A 259 -12.29 4.97 -13.53
CA HIS A 259 -11.67 5.12 -14.84
C HIS A 259 -10.65 3.98 -15.08
N ARG A 260 -10.80 3.24 -16.19
CA ARG A 260 -9.96 2.07 -16.54
C ARG A 260 -9.93 0.94 -15.49
N ARG A 261 -10.82 0.97 -14.50
CA ARG A 261 -10.94 -0.04 -13.45
C ARG A 261 -12.26 -0.76 -13.60
N ASP A 262 -12.22 -2.08 -13.48
CA ASP A 262 -13.45 -2.83 -13.30
C ASP A 262 -13.96 -2.58 -11.88
N SER A 263 -15.25 -2.31 -11.75
CA SER A 263 -15.90 -2.08 -10.45
C SER A 263 -16.46 -3.40 -9.93
N ALA A 264 -16.14 -3.75 -8.68
CA ALA A 264 -16.61 -4.99 -8.07
C ALA A 264 -18.11 -4.91 -7.73
N VAL A 265 -18.84 -5.97 -8.06
CA VAL A 265 -20.26 -6.14 -7.71
C VAL A 265 -20.42 -7.42 -6.91
N TYR A 266 -21.03 -7.30 -5.73
CA TYR A 266 -21.30 -8.41 -4.82
C TYR A 266 -22.70 -8.94 -5.10
N LEU A 267 -22.77 -10.20 -5.52
CA LEU A 267 -24.00 -10.88 -5.94
C LEU A 267 -24.36 -11.96 -4.93
N ARG A 268 -25.55 -11.88 -4.32
CA ARG A 268 -26.07 -12.92 -3.44
C ARG A 268 -27.38 -13.46 -3.97
N PRO A 269 -27.48 -14.75 -4.29
CA PRO A 269 -28.75 -15.33 -4.71
C PRO A 269 -29.68 -15.54 -3.50
N VAL A 270 -30.95 -15.17 -3.64
CA VAL A 270 -32.00 -15.49 -2.65
C VAL A 270 -32.61 -16.88 -2.92
N THR A 271 -32.46 -17.38 -4.15
CA THR A 271 -32.85 -18.72 -4.60
C THR A 271 -31.68 -19.42 -5.28
N ALA A 272 -31.62 -20.75 -5.19
CA ALA A 272 -30.51 -21.54 -5.71
C ALA A 272 -30.22 -21.23 -7.19
N TRP A 273 -28.95 -21.13 -7.55
CA TRP A 273 -28.53 -20.85 -8.92
C TRP A 273 -28.88 -21.97 -9.91
N LEU A 274 -28.93 -23.21 -9.42
CA LEU A 274 -29.22 -24.41 -10.19
C LEU A 274 -30.20 -25.31 -9.42
N PRO A 275 -31.14 -25.98 -10.11
CA PRO A 275 -31.95 -27.03 -9.49
C PRO A 275 -31.05 -28.11 -8.89
N GLY A 276 -31.34 -28.54 -7.66
CA GLY A 276 -30.55 -29.56 -6.94
C GLY A 276 -29.29 -29.03 -6.24
N VAL A 277 -28.99 -27.72 -6.33
CA VAL A 277 -27.92 -27.07 -5.54
C VAL A 277 -28.54 -26.32 -4.36
N PRO A 278 -27.92 -26.33 -3.16
CA PRO A 278 -28.40 -25.52 -2.04
C PRO A 278 -28.42 -24.01 -2.36
N VAL A 279 -29.34 -23.26 -1.74
CA VAL A 279 -29.28 -21.80 -1.80
C VAL A 279 -27.98 -21.32 -1.14
N SER A 280 -27.17 -20.60 -1.90
CA SER A 280 -25.89 -20.07 -1.47
C SER A 280 -26.09 -18.70 -0.82
N ASP A 281 -25.99 -18.60 0.51
CA ASP A 281 -26.03 -17.29 1.20
C ASP A 281 -24.67 -16.55 1.12
N ARG A 282 -23.76 -16.97 0.23
CA ARG A 282 -22.46 -16.34 -0.01
C ARG A 282 -22.57 -15.24 -1.05
N TYR A 283 -21.87 -14.13 -0.80
CA TYR A 283 -21.68 -13.10 -1.80
C TYR A 283 -20.61 -13.53 -2.81
N SER A 284 -21.00 -13.70 -4.07
CA SER A 284 -20.08 -13.84 -5.20
C SER A 284 -19.57 -12.48 -5.65
N VAL A 285 -18.33 -12.39 -6.12
CA VAL A 285 -17.77 -11.11 -6.60
C VAL A 285 -17.62 -11.13 -8.12
N ALA A 286 -18.47 -10.37 -8.79
CA ALA A 286 -18.40 -10.07 -10.21
C ALA A 286 -17.79 -8.67 -10.46
N TYR A 287 -17.55 -8.33 -11.72
CA TYR A 287 -16.92 -7.06 -12.10
C TYR A 287 -17.62 -6.46 -13.31
N VAL A 288 -17.95 -5.17 -13.23
CA VAL A 288 -18.52 -4.38 -14.34
C VAL A 288 -17.42 -3.49 -14.92
N THR A 289 -17.36 -3.41 -16.24
CA THR A 289 -16.38 -2.64 -17.01
C THR A 289 -17.09 -1.82 -18.10
N ARG A 290 -16.44 -0.78 -18.63
CA ARG A 290 -16.95 -0.05 -19.80
C ARG A 290 -16.32 -0.58 -21.08
N ARG A 291 -17.15 -0.94 -22.06
CA ARG A 291 -16.70 -1.26 -23.42
C ARG A 291 -17.34 -0.27 -24.38
N GLY A 292 -16.56 0.71 -24.85
CA GLY A 292 -17.14 1.90 -25.48
C GLY A 292 -17.96 2.69 -24.45
N ASP A 293 -19.20 3.03 -24.79
CA ASP A 293 -20.11 3.74 -23.89
C ASP A 293 -21.03 2.84 -23.05
N GLU A 294 -21.04 1.54 -23.33
CA GLU A 294 -21.94 0.60 -22.64
C GLU A 294 -21.26 -0.09 -21.45
N PRO A 295 -21.94 -0.15 -20.28
CA PRO A 295 -21.50 -0.96 -19.17
C PRO A 295 -21.74 -2.43 -19.46
N THR A 296 -20.72 -3.27 -19.26
CA THR A 296 -20.81 -4.72 -19.51
C THR A 296 -20.14 -5.50 -18.38
N TRP A 297 -20.59 -6.73 -18.14
CA TRP A 297 -19.87 -7.65 -17.26
C TRP A 297 -18.49 -7.95 -17.84
N ARG A 298 -17.46 -7.87 -17.00
CA ARG A 298 -16.06 -8.10 -17.40
C ARG A 298 -15.90 -9.45 -18.10
N HIS A 299 -15.26 -9.42 -19.27
CA HIS A 299 -14.95 -10.64 -20.02
C HIS A 299 -14.06 -11.58 -19.19
N GLY A 300 -14.44 -12.86 -19.12
CA GLY A 300 -13.73 -13.88 -18.34
C GLY A 300 -14.01 -13.85 -16.83
N GLY A 301 -14.96 -13.05 -16.34
CA GLY A 301 -15.45 -13.13 -14.96
C GLY A 301 -16.57 -14.17 -14.76
N PRO A 302 -16.91 -14.52 -13.49
CA PRO A 302 -17.93 -15.54 -13.20
C PRO A 302 -19.34 -15.14 -13.66
N ALA A 303 -19.62 -13.85 -13.83
CA ALA A 303 -20.95 -13.31 -14.17
C ALA A 303 -21.53 -13.86 -15.47
N ARG A 304 -20.73 -14.04 -16.54
CA ARG A 304 -21.26 -14.56 -17.82
C ARG A 304 -21.66 -16.04 -17.71
N LEU A 305 -20.86 -16.83 -16.98
CA LEU A 305 -21.16 -18.24 -16.74
C LEU A 305 -22.42 -18.34 -15.87
N MET A 306 -22.51 -17.54 -14.80
CA MET A 306 -23.71 -17.47 -13.96
C MET A 306 -24.96 -17.02 -14.72
N ALA A 307 -24.85 -16.02 -15.61
CA ALA A 307 -25.96 -15.56 -16.45
C ALA A 307 -26.46 -16.66 -17.40
N LYS A 308 -25.54 -17.41 -18.02
CA LYS A 308 -25.91 -18.54 -18.90
C LYS A 308 -26.49 -19.73 -18.10
N LEU A 309 -26.01 -19.99 -16.88
CA LEU A 309 -26.56 -21.01 -15.98
C LEU A 309 -27.94 -20.64 -15.39
N ALA A 310 -28.18 -19.34 -15.14
CA ALA A 310 -29.49 -18.84 -14.72
C ALA A 310 -30.58 -19.08 -15.80
N GLY A 311 -30.17 -19.18 -17.07
CA GLY A 311 -31.04 -19.53 -18.20
C GLY A 311 -32.20 -18.56 -18.40
N ALA A 312 -33.27 -19.02 -19.05
CA ALA A 312 -34.52 -18.25 -19.22
C ALA A 312 -35.41 -18.21 -17.96
N ALA A 313 -35.03 -18.93 -16.91
CA ALA A 313 -35.84 -19.09 -15.70
C ALA A 313 -35.71 -17.92 -14.71
N ARG A 314 -34.74 -17.00 -14.91
CA ARG A 314 -34.46 -15.89 -13.98
C ARG A 314 -33.82 -14.69 -14.68
N ALA A 315 -34.16 -13.48 -14.22
CA ALA A 315 -33.45 -12.27 -14.61
C ALA A 315 -32.09 -12.19 -13.86
N PHE A 316 -30.98 -12.26 -14.60
CA PHE A 316 -29.66 -11.88 -14.10
C PHE A 316 -29.51 -10.35 -14.22
N PRO A 317 -28.86 -9.65 -13.27
CA PRO A 317 -28.79 -8.19 -13.31
C PRO A 317 -28.04 -7.71 -14.55
N GLU A 318 -28.75 -6.95 -15.39
CA GLU A 318 -28.12 -6.23 -16.50
C GLU A 318 -27.31 -5.05 -15.95
N PRO A 319 -26.06 -4.86 -16.38
CA PRO A 319 -25.21 -3.79 -15.84
C PRO A 319 -25.79 -2.39 -15.97
N ALA A 320 -26.55 -2.12 -17.03
CA ALA A 320 -27.18 -0.81 -17.22
C ALA A 320 -28.25 -0.54 -16.16
N ASP A 321 -29.16 -1.51 -15.93
CA ASP A 321 -30.22 -1.41 -14.92
C ASP A 321 -29.64 -1.32 -13.51
N LEU A 322 -28.60 -2.11 -13.22
CA LEU A 322 -27.90 -2.10 -11.93
C LEU A 322 -27.24 -0.75 -11.64
N LEU A 323 -26.61 -0.13 -12.65
CA LEU A 323 -25.96 1.16 -12.49
C LEU A 323 -26.95 2.33 -12.48
N GLY A 324 -28.11 2.19 -13.13
CA GLY A 324 -29.16 3.21 -13.12
C GLY A 324 -29.95 3.27 -11.83
N GLU A 325 -30.30 2.11 -11.26
CA GLU A 325 -31.13 2.00 -10.06
C GLU A 325 -30.53 1.03 -9.01
N PRO A 326 -29.34 1.33 -8.48
CA PRO A 326 -28.59 0.41 -7.62
C PRO A 326 -29.35 -0.02 -6.36
N GLU A 327 -30.08 0.90 -5.71
CA GLU A 327 -30.78 0.61 -4.45
C GLU A 327 -31.87 -0.47 -4.58
N ARG A 328 -32.47 -0.61 -5.76
CA ARG A 328 -33.50 -1.63 -6.02
C ARG A 328 -32.96 -3.07 -5.93
N TRP A 329 -31.64 -3.23 -5.90
CA TRP A 329 -30.97 -4.51 -5.83
C TRP A 329 -30.48 -4.87 -4.41
N PHE A 330 -30.87 -4.12 -3.37
CA PHE A 330 -30.39 -4.35 -2.00
C PHE A 330 -31.31 -5.25 -1.17
N THR A 331 -32.58 -5.37 -1.56
CA THR A 331 -33.63 -6.07 -0.80
C THR A 331 -33.94 -7.48 -1.31
N GLY A 332 -33.23 -7.94 -2.34
CA GLY A 332 -33.41 -9.29 -2.90
C GLY A 332 -34.74 -9.52 -3.61
N GLU A 333 -35.57 -8.49 -3.80
CA GLU A 333 -36.90 -8.57 -4.45
C GLU A 333 -36.86 -9.18 -5.85
N ARG A 334 -35.73 -9.04 -6.55
CA ARG A 334 -35.50 -9.58 -7.90
C ARG A 334 -34.86 -10.98 -7.87
N GLY A 335 -34.93 -11.65 -6.72
CA GLY A 335 -34.31 -12.95 -6.45
C GLY A 335 -32.80 -12.88 -6.21
N VAL A 336 -32.14 -11.74 -6.42
CA VAL A 336 -30.69 -11.55 -6.22
C VAL A 336 -30.41 -10.19 -5.59
N ASP A 337 -29.49 -10.15 -4.63
CA ASP A 337 -28.89 -8.90 -4.19
C ASP A 337 -27.71 -8.57 -5.12
N ALA A 338 -27.58 -7.31 -5.53
CA ALA A 338 -26.44 -6.83 -6.28
C ALA A 338 -25.93 -5.51 -5.71
N LEU A 339 -24.74 -5.52 -5.10
CA LEU A 339 -24.16 -4.39 -4.39
C LEU A 339 -22.88 -3.91 -5.09
N ILE A 340 -22.87 -2.66 -5.58
CA ILE A 340 -21.73 -2.08 -6.29
C ILE A 340 -20.75 -1.50 -5.27
N ALA A 341 -19.53 -2.03 -5.20
CA ALA A 341 -18.53 -1.55 -4.26
C ALA A 341 -18.08 -0.12 -4.61
N TYR A 342 -18.18 0.78 -3.64
CA TYR A 342 -17.68 2.14 -3.78
C TYR A 342 -16.15 2.17 -3.80
N SER A 343 -15.59 3.07 -4.60
CA SER A 343 -14.17 3.44 -4.59
C SER A 343 -14.01 4.95 -4.64
N THR A 344 -12.91 5.49 -4.09
CA THR A 344 -12.65 6.94 -4.03
C THR A 344 -12.82 7.68 -5.37
N PRO A 345 -12.43 7.10 -6.54
CA PRO A 345 -12.67 7.73 -7.85
C PRO A 345 -14.15 7.95 -8.22
N MET A 346 -15.09 7.29 -7.53
CA MET A 346 -16.52 7.39 -7.80
C MET A 346 -17.17 8.64 -7.18
N GLY A 347 -16.48 9.38 -6.31
CA GLY A 347 -16.99 10.60 -5.70
C GLY A 347 -16.83 10.60 -4.18
N LYS A 348 -17.75 11.26 -3.47
CA LYS A 348 -17.78 11.25 -2.00
C LYS A 348 -18.76 10.18 -1.50
N HIS A 349 -18.64 9.83 -0.22
CA HIS A 349 -19.56 8.93 0.47
C HIS A 349 -19.78 9.43 1.90
N GLY A 350 -21.03 9.44 2.37
CA GLY A 350 -21.41 9.93 3.71
C GLY A 350 -21.05 8.99 4.87
N VAL A 351 -20.32 7.89 4.61
CA VAL A 351 -19.92 6.90 5.63
C VAL A 351 -18.40 6.92 5.76
N GLY A 352 -17.91 7.14 6.97
CA GLY A 352 -16.49 7.11 7.31
C GLY A 352 -15.87 5.71 7.23
N ALA A 353 -14.55 5.61 7.04
CA ALA A 353 -13.85 4.32 6.95
C ALA A 353 -13.65 3.70 8.33
N GLY A 354 -13.67 2.37 8.42
CA GLY A 354 -13.23 1.58 9.58
C GLY A 354 -13.98 1.85 10.89
N PHE A 355 -13.48 1.25 11.98
CA PHE A 355 -13.99 1.42 13.34
C PHE A 355 -12.93 2.00 14.27
N MET A 356 -13.32 2.80 15.26
CA MET A 356 -12.40 3.26 16.30
C MET A 356 -12.13 2.14 17.32
N SER A 357 -11.08 2.28 18.13
CA SER A 357 -10.54 1.20 18.98
C SER A 357 -11.58 0.58 19.93
N HIS A 358 -12.50 1.37 20.48
CA HIS A 358 -13.48 0.85 21.43
C HIS A 358 -14.59 0.03 20.76
N GLU A 359 -15.22 0.53 19.70
CA GLU A 359 -16.23 -0.24 18.96
C GLU A 359 -15.60 -1.49 18.30
N ARG A 360 -14.35 -1.38 17.82
CA ARG A 360 -13.60 -2.53 17.32
C ARG A 360 -13.39 -3.61 18.39
N SER A 361 -13.01 -3.24 19.61
CA SER A 361 -12.74 -4.26 20.63
C SER A 361 -13.99 -5.09 20.93
N ARG A 362 -15.17 -4.48 20.95
CA ARG A 362 -16.46 -5.18 21.15
C ARG A 362 -16.77 -6.15 20.01
N LEU A 363 -16.57 -5.72 18.77
CA LEU A 363 -16.71 -6.59 17.59
C LEU A 363 -15.76 -7.79 17.64
N VAL A 364 -14.51 -7.56 18.06
CA VAL A 364 -13.52 -8.64 18.18
C VAL A 364 -13.86 -9.58 19.34
N GLU A 365 -14.30 -9.07 20.49
CA GLU A 365 -14.73 -9.88 21.65
C GLU A 365 -15.89 -10.82 21.29
N TRP A 366 -16.88 -10.33 20.53
CA TRP A 366 -17.96 -11.17 20.02
C TRP A 366 -17.43 -12.29 19.11
N ALA A 367 -16.55 -11.97 18.16
CA ALA A 367 -15.99 -12.98 17.26
C ALA A 367 -15.02 -13.94 17.99
N GLU A 368 -14.30 -13.49 19.02
CA GLU A 368 -13.39 -14.29 19.84
C GLU A 368 -14.14 -15.45 20.52
N ALA A 369 -15.35 -15.21 21.01
CA ALA A 369 -16.20 -16.25 21.61
C ALA A 369 -16.53 -17.40 20.63
N ALA A 370 -16.43 -17.16 19.32
CA ALA A 370 -16.69 -18.14 18.28
C ALA A 370 -15.46 -19.01 17.90
N LEU A 371 -14.30 -18.83 18.55
CA LEU A 371 -13.03 -19.44 18.15
C LEU A 371 -12.51 -20.52 19.14
N PRO A 372 -13.27 -21.60 19.42
CA PRO A 372 -12.74 -22.69 20.23
C PRO A 372 -11.54 -23.35 19.52
N GLY A 373 -10.55 -23.77 20.30
CA GLY A 373 -9.30 -24.33 19.77
C GLY A 373 -8.24 -23.28 19.43
N LEU A 374 -8.57 -21.99 19.50
CA LEU A 374 -7.59 -20.91 19.46
C LEU A 374 -7.44 -20.27 20.85
N ALA A 375 -6.21 -19.95 21.21
CA ALA A 375 -5.88 -19.13 22.36
C ALA A 375 -5.47 -17.73 21.88
N ARG A 376 -5.98 -16.69 22.55
CA ARG A 376 -5.53 -15.32 22.30
C ARG A 376 -4.04 -15.19 22.62
N VAL A 377 -3.28 -14.53 21.75
CA VAL A 377 -1.87 -14.24 22.04
C VAL A 377 -1.76 -13.34 23.27
N PRO A 378 -0.65 -13.41 24.05
CA PRO A 378 -0.46 -12.53 25.21
C PRO A 378 -0.62 -11.04 24.85
N ASP A 379 -1.23 -10.29 25.76
CA ASP A 379 -1.28 -8.83 25.66
C ASP A 379 0.15 -8.29 25.69
N LEU A 380 0.42 -7.26 24.89
CA LEU A 380 1.75 -6.65 24.85
C LEU A 380 1.89 -5.63 25.97
N VAL A 381 3.06 -5.64 26.61
CA VAL A 381 3.40 -4.71 27.69
C VAL A 381 4.26 -3.59 27.13
N ARG A 382 4.15 -2.40 27.73
CA ARG A 382 5.02 -1.28 27.40
C ARG A 382 6.49 -1.65 27.62
N SER A 383 7.38 -1.24 26.72
CA SER A 383 8.82 -1.42 26.89
C SER A 383 9.33 -0.81 28.20
N ALA A 384 10.29 -1.48 28.83
CA ALA A 384 10.95 -0.98 30.03
C ALA A 384 11.87 0.23 29.75
N LEU A 385 12.29 0.42 28.50
CA LEU A 385 13.04 1.62 28.10
C LEU A 385 12.09 2.83 28.11
N THR A 386 12.33 3.75 29.06
CA THR A 386 11.47 4.93 29.25
C THR A 386 11.63 5.98 28.15
N VAL A 387 12.76 5.97 27.43
CA VAL A 387 13.09 6.93 26.39
C VAL A 387 12.46 6.51 25.06
N ASN A 388 11.20 6.89 24.87
CA ASN A 388 10.41 6.50 23.69
C ASN A 388 10.48 7.50 22.53
N LYS A 389 11.22 8.60 22.69
CA LYS A 389 11.33 9.69 21.72
C LYS A 389 12.80 9.99 21.45
N PRO A 390 13.16 10.45 20.24
CA PRO A 390 14.51 10.91 19.99
C PRO A 390 14.84 12.17 20.82
N ALA A 391 16.11 12.40 21.10
CA ALA A 391 16.59 13.52 21.93
C ALA A 391 16.15 14.89 21.38
N ASN A 392 16.06 15.00 20.05
CA ASN A 392 15.68 16.23 19.34
C ASN A 392 14.22 16.25 18.88
N VAL A 393 13.34 15.44 19.48
CA VAL A 393 11.90 15.40 19.14
C VAL A 393 11.25 16.78 19.25
N ARG A 394 10.31 17.08 18.35
CA ARG A 394 9.46 18.27 18.48
C ARG A 394 8.66 18.19 19.79
N LEU A 395 8.95 19.10 20.73
CA LEU A 395 8.26 19.16 22.01
C LEU A 395 6.90 19.86 21.83
N GLY A 396 5.81 19.16 22.12
CA GLY A 396 4.50 19.76 22.36
C GLY A 396 4.33 20.12 23.84
N GLY A 397 3.43 21.06 24.15
CA GLY A 397 3.14 21.45 25.53
C GLY A 397 2.65 22.89 25.65
N SER A 398 3.16 23.63 26.63
CA SER A 398 2.87 25.06 26.78
C SER A 398 3.25 25.85 25.54
N GLU A 399 2.63 27.03 25.36
CA GLU A 399 2.92 27.94 24.26
C GLU A 399 4.41 28.29 24.19
N VAL A 400 5.02 28.59 25.34
CA VAL A 400 6.46 28.89 25.48
C VAL A 400 7.32 27.73 24.96
N ARG A 401 7.00 26.49 25.34
CA ARG A 401 7.78 25.31 24.91
C ARG A 401 7.62 25.04 23.42
N THR A 402 6.42 25.27 22.90
CA THR A 402 6.11 25.12 21.47
C THR A 402 6.84 26.17 20.63
N ALA A 403 6.88 27.41 21.10
CA ALA A 403 7.64 28.50 20.46
C ALA A 403 9.14 28.22 20.47
N ALA A 404 9.71 27.80 21.61
CA ALA A 404 11.13 27.44 21.69
C ALA A 404 11.49 26.27 20.76
N ALA A 405 10.65 25.23 20.70
CA ALA A 405 10.85 24.10 19.78
C ALA A 405 10.78 24.52 18.31
N LYS A 406 9.91 25.48 17.98
CA LYS A 406 9.81 26.06 16.63
C LYS A 406 11.10 26.80 16.25
N VAL A 407 11.61 27.65 17.15
CA VAL A 407 12.89 28.37 16.93
C VAL A 407 14.05 27.40 16.73
N ALA A 408 14.16 26.35 17.56
CA ALA A 408 15.20 25.34 17.43
C ALA A 408 15.11 24.58 16.08
N LEU A 409 13.89 24.29 15.61
CA LEU A 409 13.67 23.67 14.31
C LEU A 409 14.08 24.58 13.15
N HIS A 410 13.74 25.87 13.20
CA HIS A 410 14.16 26.86 12.19
C HIS A 410 15.68 26.94 12.11
N HIS A 411 16.35 27.08 13.26
CA HIS A 411 17.81 27.09 13.33
C HIS A 411 18.41 25.80 12.74
N SER A 412 17.88 24.63 13.10
CA SER A 412 18.37 23.33 12.60
C SER A 412 18.26 23.23 11.07
N ARG A 413 17.17 23.71 10.48
CA ARG A 413 16.99 23.74 9.01
C ARG A 413 18.00 24.67 8.33
N ARG A 414 18.18 25.89 8.86
CA ARG A 414 19.15 26.85 8.32
C ARG A 414 20.58 26.34 8.44
N ALA A 415 20.96 25.76 9.59
CA ALA A 415 22.28 25.17 9.80
C ALA A 415 22.53 23.97 8.87
N SER A 416 21.52 23.11 8.67
CA SER A 416 21.60 22.00 7.72
C SER A 416 21.82 22.51 6.29
N LEU A 417 21.02 23.49 5.82
CA LEU A 417 21.24 24.13 4.52
C LEU A 417 22.61 24.78 4.41
N ALA A 418 23.03 25.54 5.42
CA ALA A 418 24.33 26.22 5.41
C ALA A 418 25.49 25.22 5.24
N GLY A 419 25.45 24.09 5.96
CA GLY A 419 26.42 23.02 5.82
C GLY A 419 26.40 22.35 4.45
N LEU A 420 25.20 22.11 3.89
CA LEU A 420 25.06 21.55 2.54
C LEU A 420 25.66 22.46 1.46
N TYR A 421 25.33 23.75 1.49
CA TYR A 421 25.81 24.70 0.48
C TYR A 421 27.29 25.06 0.68
N ALA A 422 27.78 25.11 1.92
CA ALA A 422 29.21 25.24 2.17
C ALA A 422 30.02 24.08 1.54
N ASP A 423 29.49 22.85 1.59
CA ASP A 423 30.10 21.68 0.94
C ASP A 423 29.98 21.74 -0.60
N TRP A 424 28.82 22.12 -1.13
CA TRP A 424 28.55 22.06 -2.57
C TRP A 424 29.08 23.24 -3.38
N SER A 425 29.00 24.46 -2.85
CA SER A 425 29.38 25.70 -3.55
C SER A 425 30.52 26.46 -2.86
N GLY A 426 31.02 25.98 -1.71
CA GLY A 426 32.04 26.67 -0.92
C GLY A 426 31.51 27.85 -0.10
N THR A 427 30.20 28.13 -0.16
CA THR A 427 29.56 29.27 0.53
C THR A 427 28.20 28.86 1.11
N PRO A 428 27.77 29.39 2.26
CA PRO A 428 26.45 29.11 2.83
C PRO A 428 25.35 29.96 2.15
N GLU A 429 25.22 29.83 0.83
CA GLU A 429 24.24 30.56 0.01
C GLU A 429 23.21 29.60 -0.58
N PHE A 430 22.01 29.60 -0.02
CA PHE A 430 20.89 28.77 -0.48
C PHE A 430 20.08 29.52 -1.54
N THR A 431 19.90 28.91 -2.72
CA THR A 431 19.01 29.42 -3.77
C THR A 431 17.81 28.50 -3.98
N ALA A 432 16.61 29.06 -3.83
CA ALA A 432 15.34 28.42 -4.14
C ALA A 432 14.65 29.11 -5.33
N ARG A 433 13.78 28.38 -6.02
CA ARG A 433 12.98 28.89 -7.14
C ARG A 433 11.49 28.74 -6.87
N LEU A 434 10.74 29.81 -7.10
CA LEU A 434 9.29 29.80 -7.07
C LEU A 434 8.77 30.03 -8.48
N LEU A 435 8.29 28.96 -9.10
CA LEU A 435 7.69 29.01 -10.42
C LEU A 435 6.17 29.15 -10.24
N TRP A 436 5.64 30.35 -10.45
CA TRP A 436 4.26 30.71 -10.08
C TRP A 436 3.41 31.12 -11.29
N ARG A 437 2.09 31.03 -11.15
CA ARG A 437 1.08 31.43 -12.14
C ARG A 437 0.10 32.46 -11.58
N THR A 438 -0.28 32.30 -10.32
CA THR A 438 -1.23 33.17 -9.63
C THR A 438 -0.54 33.98 -8.54
N GLU A 439 -0.90 35.26 -8.42
CA GLU A 439 -0.34 36.15 -7.40
C GLU A 439 -0.57 35.61 -5.98
N GLN A 440 -1.75 35.04 -5.74
CA GLN A 440 -2.09 34.42 -4.47
C GLN A 440 -1.13 33.28 -4.10
N THR A 441 -0.81 32.39 -5.05
CA THR A 441 0.15 31.31 -4.80
C THR A 441 1.56 31.86 -4.60
N ARG A 442 1.95 32.91 -5.34
CA ARG A 442 3.23 33.59 -5.16
C ARG A 442 3.38 34.12 -3.73
N ASP A 443 2.41 34.89 -3.28
CA ASP A 443 2.47 35.59 -1.99
C ASP A 443 2.46 34.60 -0.82
N GLU A 444 1.57 33.60 -0.86
CA GLU A 444 1.51 32.55 0.16
C GLU A 444 2.78 31.68 0.18
N ALA A 445 3.40 31.42 -0.98
CA ALA A 445 4.66 30.69 -1.04
C ALA A 445 5.84 31.49 -0.45
N ILE A 446 5.90 32.81 -0.64
CA ILE A 446 6.93 33.67 -0.04
C ILE A 446 6.78 33.69 1.49
N VAL A 447 5.55 33.87 1.99
CA VAL A 447 5.23 33.84 3.42
C VAL A 447 5.61 32.49 4.02
N ALA A 448 5.23 31.40 3.35
CA ALA A 448 5.52 30.05 3.81
C ALA A 448 7.03 29.76 3.88
N LEU A 449 7.85 30.21 2.91
CA LEU A 449 9.31 30.04 2.98
C LEU A 449 9.90 30.77 4.20
N THR A 450 9.45 32.01 4.41
CA THR A 450 9.85 32.87 5.53
C THR A 450 9.54 32.19 6.86
N GLU A 451 8.34 31.63 7.00
CA GLU A 451 7.91 30.90 8.19
C GLU A 451 8.71 29.61 8.40
N VAL A 452 8.90 28.79 7.35
CA VAL A 452 9.58 27.49 7.43
C VAL A 452 11.05 27.61 7.88
N LEU A 453 11.72 28.67 7.46
CA LEU A 453 13.12 28.97 7.78
C LEU A 453 13.29 29.98 8.91
N GLY A 454 12.21 30.59 9.40
CA GLY A 454 12.24 31.64 10.41
C GLY A 454 13.07 32.85 9.99
N LEU A 455 12.80 33.38 8.79
CA LEU A 455 13.48 34.56 8.23
C LEU A 455 12.80 35.86 8.72
N GLU A 456 13.57 36.92 8.89
CA GLU A 456 13.06 38.24 9.29
C GLU A 456 12.77 39.12 8.06
N GLY A 457 11.61 39.77 8.04
CA GLY A 457 11.17 40.62 6.91
C GLY A 457 10.67 39.82 5.70
N ASP A 458 10.40 40.53 4.60
CA ASP A 458 9.83 39.97 3.36
C ASP A 458 10.88 39.77 2.24
N GLY A 459 12.16 40.00 2.54
CA GLY A 459 13.27 39.84 1.61
C GLY A 459 13.31 40.87 0.49
N GLY A 460 12.63 42.01 0.67
CA GLY A 460 12.49 43.08 -0.33
C GLY A 460 11.22 42.96 -1.18
N ALA A 461 10.31 42.02 -0.87
CA ALA A 461 9.11 41.79 -1.68
C ALA A 461 8.21 43.04 -1.78
N GLY A 462 8.06 43.80 -0.69
CA GLY A 462 7.27 45.04 -0.67
C GLY A 462 7.86 46.19 -1.47
N GLU A 463 9.14 46.11 -1.87
CA GLU A 463 9.81 47.10 -2.73
C GLU A 463 9.64 46.78 -4.23
N VAL A 464 9.18 45.57 -4.57
CA VAL A 464 8.99 45.12 -5.94
C VAL A 464 7.59 45.47 -6.41
N SER A 465 7.49 46.16 -7.56
CA SER A 465 6.19 46.47 -8.16
C SER A 465 5.49 45.22 -8.70
N THR A 466 4.15 45.23 -8.71
CA THR A 466 3.36 44.17 -9.34
C THR A 466 3.80 43.94 -10.79
N GLU A 467 4.04 45.00 -11.56
CA GLU A 467 4.52 44.91 -12.94
C GLU A 467 5.86 44.18 -13.08
N ALA A 468 6.78 44.34 -12.12
CA ALA A 468 8.07 43.64 -12.15
C ALA A 468 7.88 42.13 -11.91
N HIS A 469 6.97 41.75 -11.01
CA HIS A 469 6.56 40.35 -10.88
C HIS A 469 5.88 39.84 -12.16
N GLU A 470 5.00 40.62 -12.77
CA GLU A 470 4.29 40.21 -13.97
C GLU A 470 5.21 39.95 -15.17
N ARG A 471 6.29 40.71 -15.28
CA ARG A 471 7.34 40.53 -16.29
C ARG A 471 8.38 39.48 -15.90
N SER A 472 8.38 38.99 -14.65
CA SER A 472 9.35 38.00 -14.18
C SER A 472 9.21 36.71 -14.98
N GLY A 473 10.24 36.31 -15.72
CA GLY A 473 10.11 35.27 -16.73
C GLY A 473 11.44 34.64 -17.12
N ARG A 474 11.54 34.12 -18.36
CA ARG A 474 12.73 33.43 -18.87
C ARG A 474 14.00 34.30 -18.73
N GLY A 475 14.81 34.02 -17.71
CA GLY A 475 16.08 34.69 -17.45
C GLY A 475 15.98 36.01 -16.67
N GLU A 476 14.78 36.49 -16.37
CA GLU A 476 14.53 37.76 -15.66
C GLU A 476 13.73 37.50 -14.38
N PRO A 477 14.34 36.91 -13.32
CA PRO A 477 13.65 36.65 -12.07
C PRO A 477 13.44 37.94 -11.26
N VAL A 478 12.36 37.98 -10.47
CA VAL A 478 12.38 38.81 -9.26
C VAL A 478 13.15 38.05 -8.19
N VAL A 479 14.13 38.70 -7.57
CA VAL A 479 15.03 38.08 -6.60
C VAL A 479 14.77 38.67 -5.21
N LEU A 480 14.35 37.82 -4.28
CA LEU A 480 14.20 38.16 -2.87
C LEU A 480 15.36 37.60 -2.06
N ARG A 481 15.85 38.35 -1.08
CA ARG A 481 17.05 37.97 -0.31
C ARG A 481 16.85 38.17 1.18
N TRP A 482 17.28 37.17 1.95
CA TRP A 482 17.38 37.23 3.40
C TRP A 482 18.79 36.86 3.83
N ARG A 483 19.21 37.40 4.98
CA ARG A 483 20.47 37.03 5.62
C ARG A 483 20.20 36.66 7.06
N THR A 484 20.67 35.49 7.44
CA THR A 484 20.68 35.00 8.82
C THR A 484 22.13 34.81 9.27
N PRO A 485 22.40 34.60 10.58
CA PRO A 485 23.76 34.29 11.03
C PRO A 485 24.35 33.04 10.36
N GLU A 486 23.50 32.06 10.03
CA GLU A 486 23.94 30.78 9.48
C GLU A 486 23.96 30.76 7.95
N LEU A 487 23.01 31.46 7.29
CA LEU A 487 22.67 31.23 5.88
C LEU A 487 22.24 32.52 5.18
N ALA A 488 22.70 32.72 3.93
CA ALA A 488 22.09 33.65 3.00
C ALA A 488 21.07 32.92 2.13
N VAL A 489 19.84 33.44 2.04
CA VAL A 489 18.74 32.82 1.28
C VAL A 489 18.37 33.72 0.12
N THR A 490 18.34 33.13 -1.08
CA THR A 490 17.87 33.78 -2.30
C THR A 490 16.66 33.04 -2.85
N LEU A 491 15.56 33.74 -3.09
CA LEU A 491 14.38 33.20 -3.77
C LEU A 491 14.21 33.87 -5.14
N SER A 492 14.37 33.08 -6.20
CA SER A 492 14.09 33.50 -7.57
C SER A 492 12.62 33.23 -7.90
N CYS A 493 11.81 34.29 -8.00
CA CYS A 493 10.41 34.24 -8.39
C CYS A 493 10.28 34.41 -9.91
N LEU A 494 9.65 33.43 -10.57
CA LEU A 494 9.54 33.33 -12.02
C LEU A 494 8.10 33.01 -12.41
N ARG A 495 7.48 33.86 -13.24
CA ARG A 495 6.14 33.60 -13.77
C ARG A 495 6.18 32.49 -14.83
N LEU A 496 5.14 31.66 -14.85
CA LEU A 496 4.94 30.54 -15.77
C LEU A 496 3.71 30.76 -16.66
N ASP A 497 3.76 31.75 -17.53
CA ASP A 497 2.75 32.03 -18.57
C ASP A 497 3.12 31.42 -19.95
N ASN A 498 4.29 30.79 -20.04
CA ASN A 498 4.85 30.22 -21.28
C ASN A 498 4.39 28.79 -21.62
N GLY A 499 3.35 28.28 -20.97
CA GLY A 499 2.79 26.95 -21.22
C GLY A 499 3.60 25.76 -20.66
N LEU A 500 4.70 26.00 -19.93
CA LEU A 500 5.51 24.92 -19.33
C LEU A 500 4.73 24.06 -18.34
N THR A 501 3.70 24.60 -17.69
CA THR A 501 2.89 23.86 -16.71
C THR A 501 1.53 23.44 -17.25
N ASP A 502 1.26 23.69 -18.53
CA ASP A 502 0.03 23.26 -19.17
C ASP A 502 0.09 21.79 -19.60
N SER A 503 -1.04 21.26 -20.05
CA SER A 503 -1.15 19.89 -20.57
C SER A 503 -0.06 19.58 -21.60
N LEU A 504 0.41 18.33 -21.64
CA LEU A 504 1.34 17.86 -22.69
C LEU A 504 0.71 17.86 -24.10
N GLY A 505 -0.60 18.13 -24.23
CA GLY A 505 -1.26 18.31 -25.53
C GLY A 505 -1.44 17.00 -26.31
N VAL A 506 -1.39 15.84 -25.65
CA VAL A 506 -1.61 14.53 -26.27
C VAL A 506 -3.12 14.30 -26.45
N PRO A 507 -3.62 14.17 -27.69
CA PRO A 507 -5.06 13.98 -27.95
C PRO A 507 -5.62 12.72 -27.25
N TRP A 508 -6.90 12.78 -26.88
CA TRP A 508 -7.58 11.69 -26.16
C TRP A 508 -7.96 10.50 -27.05
N GLU A 509 -8.06 10.68 -28.37
CA GLU A 509 -8.53 9.65 -29.30
C GLU A 509 -7.55 8.46 -29.48
N PRO A 510 -8.06 7.25 -29.79
CA PRO A 510 -7.25 6.06 -30.02
C PRO A 510 -6.58 6.13 -31.39
N ALA A 511 -5.48 6.87 -31.48
CA ALA A 511 -4.66 6.94 -32.68
C ALA A 511 -3.43 6.03 -32.58
N ARG A 512 -3.03 5.46 -33.73
CA ARG A 512 -2.01 4.41 -33.88
C ARG A 512 -0.60 4.80 -33.36
N ASP A 513 -0.32 6.08 -33.11
CA ASP A 513 1.02 6.58 -32.68
C ASP A 513 1.00 7.35 -31.34
N ARG A 514 0.01 7.09 -30.49
CA ARG A 514 -0.20 7.88 -29.26
C ARG A 514 0.97 7.81 -28.27
N ALA A 515 1.65 6.67 -28.16
CA ALA A 515 2.78 6.48 -27.25
C ALA A 515 3.99 7.32 -27.68
N ASP A 516 4.28 7.37 -28.98
CA ASP A 516 5.40 8.13 -29.53
C ASP A 516 5.14 9.63 -29.45
N ARG A 517 3.90 10.06 -29.68
CA ARG A 517 3.52 11.47 -29.47
C ARG A 517 3.65 11.88 -28.00
N ALA A 518 3.23 11.04 -27.07
CA ALA A 518 3.42 11.29 -25.64
C ALA A 518 4.91 11.35 -25.26
N ALA A 519 5.74 10.45 -25.80
CA ALA A 519 7.18 10.47 -25.60
C ALA A 519 7.84 11.74 -26.15
N ARG A 520 7.49 12.17 -27.36
CA ARG A 520 7.97 13.42 -27.95
C ARG A 520 7.53 14.65 -27.15
N ALA A 521 6.26 14.70 -26.71
CA ALA A 521 5.75 15.80 -25.91
C ALA A 521 6.46 15.89 -24.55
N LEU A 522 6.71 14.75 -23.90
CA LEU A 522 7.47 14.67 -22.66
C LEU A 522 8.93 15.09 -22.86
N ALA A 523 9.60 14.59 -23.91
CA ALA A 523 10.99 14.96 -24.22
C ALA A 523 11.13 16.45 -24.50
N LYS A 524 10.20 17.03 -25.28
CA LYS A 524 10.14 18.47 -25.52
C LYS A 524 9.95 19.25 -24.21
N ARG A 525 8.97 18.87 -23.38
CA ARG A 525 8.68 19.58 -22.13
C ARG A 525 9.84 19.49 -21.13
N ARG A 526 10.53 18.34 -21.07
CA ARG A 526 11.77 18.13 -20.31
C ARG A 526 12.85 19.12 -20.76
N ALA A 527 13.14 19.18 -22.05
CA ALA A 527 14.15 20.08 -22.61
C ALA A 527 13.81 21.56 -22.39
N ASP A 528 12.54 21.95 -22.63
CA ASP A 528 12.09 23.33 -22.46
C ASP A 528 12.26 23.81 -20.99
N LEU A 529 11.98 22.93 -20.02
CA LEU A 529 12.16 23.26 -18.60
C LEU A 529 13.64 23.30 -18.21
N ALA A 530 14.44 22.34 -18.68
CA ALA A 530 15.88 22.33 -18.39
C ALA A 530 16.54 23.63 -18.90
N GLU A 531 16.21 24.07 -20.11
CA GLU A 531 16.66 25.35 -20.66
C GLU A 531 16.17 26.55 -19.83
N PHE A 532 14.89 26.52 -19.41
CA PHE A 532 14.29 27.57 -18.58
C PHE A 532 15.05 27.74 -17.25
N LEU A 533 15.38 26.63 -16.58
CA LEU A 533 16.09 26.65 -15.30
C LEU A 533 17.57 27.01 -15.46
N ALA A 534 18.24 26.50 -16.49
CA ALA A 534 19.62 26.85 -16.81
C ALA A 534 19.79 28.36 -17.05
N LYS A 535 18.85 28.99 -17.77
CA LYS A 535 18.82 30.46 -17.96
C LYS A 535 18.64 31.25 -16.68
N ASN A 536 18.13 30.62 -15.61
CA ASN A 536 18.04 31.20 -14.28
C ASN A 536 19.23 30.78 -13.37
N GLY A 537 20.33 30.31 -13.95
CA GLY A 537 21.54 29.93 -13.21
C GLY A 537 21.38 28.66 -12.39
N ALA A 538 20.54 27.72 -12.81
CA ALA A 538 20.54 26.38 -12.23
C ALA A 538 21.82 25.64 -12.66
N ASP A 539 22.43 24.92 -11.72
CA ASP A 539 23.69 24.21 -11.90
C ASP A 539 23.55 22.78 -11.39
N THR A 540 23.97 21.80 -12.18
CA THR A 540 23.95 20.39 -11.80
C THR A 540 24.98 20.08 -10.71
N ALA A 541 26.03 20.88 -10.57
CA ALA A 541 27.03 20.73 -9.52
C ALA A 541 26.49 21.15 -8.13
N VAL A 542 25.57 22.12 -8.09
CA VAL A 542 25.01 22.70 -6.86
C VAL A 542 23.50 22.44 -6.80
N PRO A 543 23.06 21.35 -6.14
CA PRO A 543 21.65 21.03 -6.02
C PRO A 543 20.81 22.19 -5.49
N SER A 544 19.63 22.39 -6.06
CA SER A 544 18.68 23.41 -5.61
C SER A 544 17.24 22.92 -5.75
N VAL A 545 16.27 23.72 -5.31
CA VAL A 545 14.85 23.32 -5.30
C VAL A 545 13.96 24.31 -6.00
N ALA A 546 12.92 23.79 -6.66
CA ALA A 546 11.83 24.58 -7.22
C ALA A 546 10.47 24.16 -6.65
N LEU A 547 9.71 25.15 -6.16
CA LEU A 547 8.28 25.02 -5.93
C LEU A 547 7.55 25.45 -7.19
N VAL A 548 6.78 24.54 -7.79
CA VAL A 548 6.16 24.72 -9.10
C VAL A 548 4.64 24.73 -8.97
N GLU A 549 4.01 25.86 -9.31
CA GLU A 549 2.56 25.97 -9.40
C GLU A 549 2.03 25.29 -10.66
N ILE A 550 1.06 24.41 -10.49
CA ILE A 550 0.42 23.64 -11.55
C ILE A 550 -1.10 23.60 -11.35
N HIS A 551 -1.84 23.34 -12.42
CA HIS A 551 -3.28 23.12 -12.30
C HIS A 551 -3.63 21.86 -11.50
N GLY A 552 -4.86 21.84 -10.98
CA GLY A 552 -5.39 20.68 -10.27
C GLY A 552 -5.70 19.49 -11.16
N ARG A 553 -6.00 18.35 -10.51
CA ARG A 553 -6.37 17.07 -11.15
C ARG A 553 -7.57 17.15 -12.11
N THR A 554 -8.37 18.22 -12.05
CA THR A 554 -9.49 18.44 -12.97
C THR A 554 -9.04 18.81 -14.38
N VAL A 555 -7.86 19.43 -14.52
CA VAL A 555 -7.29 19.90 -15.79
C VAL A 555 -6.42 18.82 -16.45
N PHE A 556 -5.64 18.07 -15.67
CA PHE A 556 -4.78 17.00 -16.19
C PHE A 556 -5.45 15.64 -16.07
N ARG A 557 -5.68 14.96 -17.21
CA ARG A 557 -6.19 13.57 -17.26
C ARG A 557 -5.20 12.65 -17.96
N GLY A 558 -4.86 11.52 -17.32
CA GLY A 558 -4.01 10.49 -17.90
C GLY A 558 -2.65 11.01 -18.37
N ARG A 559 -2.26 10.68 -19.61
CA ARG A 559 -0.93 10.98 -20.21
C ARG A 559 -0.66 12.46 -20.51
N ASN A 560 -1.52 13.37 -20.06
CA ASN A 560 -1.38 14.82 -20.26
C ASN A 560 -0.82 15.57 -19.04
N ASP A 561 -0.61 14.90 -17.91
CA ASP A 561 0.00 15.50 -16.72
C ASP A 561 1.48 15.87 -16.99
N PRO A 562 1.87 17.15 -16.89
CA PRO A 562 3.23 17.60 -17.17
C PRO A 562 4.21 17.33 -16.02
N LYS A 563 3.74 16.97 -14.81
CA LYS A 563 4.57 16.83 -13.60
C LYS A 563 5.83 16.01 -13.81
N PHE A 564 5.71 14.88 -14.51
CA PHE A 564 6.86 14.00 -14.72
C PHE A 564 7.88 14.62 -15.67
N ALA A 565 7.43 15.24 -16.76
CA ALA A 565 8.33 15.96 -17.67
C ALA A 565 9.02 17.13 -16.97
N LEU A 566 8.29 17.83 -16.09
CA LEU A 566 8.84 18.89 -15.26
C LEU A 566 9.89 18.38 -14.26
N ARG A 567 9.62 17.25 -13.60
CA ARG A 567 10.59 16.64 -12.69
C ARG A 567 11.86 16.20 -13.42
N LEU A 568 11.73 15.65 -14.64
CA LEU A 568 12.86 15.29 -15.48
C LEU A 568 13.68 16.51 -15.92
N GLY A 569 13.03 17.55 -16.44
CA GLY A 569 13.72 18.75 -16.90
C GLY A 569 14.42 19.49 -15.75
N ALA A 570 13.81 19.49 -14.57
CA ALA A 570 14.43 20.03 -13.38
C ALA A 570 15.64 19.20 -12.93
N ALA A 571 15.52 17.87 -12.95
CA ALA A 571 16.61 16.95 -12.62
C ALA A 571 17.82 17.15 -13.55
N ASP A 572 17.60 17.38 -14.85
CA ASP A 572 18.66 17.70 -15.82
C ASP A 572 19.43 19.00 -15.49
N SER A 573 18.83 19.88 -14.69
CA SER A 573 19.43 21.13 -14.22
C SER A 573 19.87 21.09 -12.75
N GLY A 574 19.91 19.92 -12.11
CA GLY A 574 20.27 19.80 -10.69
C GLY A 574 19.19 20.30 -9.71
N VAL A 575 17.94 20.45 -10.18
CA VAL A 575 16.84 21.01 -9.41
C VAL A 575 15.86 19.90 -8.99
N VAL A 576 15.65 19.73 -7.69
CA VAL A 576 14.55 18.89 -7.15
C VAL A 576 13.25 19.69 -7.14
N THR A 577 12.10 19.01 -7.28
CA THR A 577 10.81 19.68 -7.51
C THR A 577 9.72 19.25 -6.56
N GLN A 578 9.02 20.24 -6.03
CA GLN A 578 7.75 20.09 -5.34
C GLN A 578 6.65 20.87 -6.07
N PHE A 579 5.43 20.35 -6.06
CA PHE A 579 4.31 20.94 -6.78
C PHE A 579 3.26 21.49 -5.83
N ILE A 580 2.80 22.72 -6.11
CA ILE A 580 1.64 23.33 -5.46
C ILE A 580 0.51 23.47 -6.48
N THR A 581 -0.73 23.21 -6.05
CA THR A 581 -1.88 23.23 -6.95
C THR A 581 -2.54 24.61 -6.93
N THR A 582 -2.78 25.18 -8.11
CA THR A 582 -3.54 26.42 -8.26
C THR A 582 -4.92 26.29 -7.59
N PRO A 583 -5.29 27.19 -6.67
CA PRO A 583 -6.58 27.13 -6.01
C PRO A 583 -7.71 27.34 -7.02
N SER A 584 -8.69 26.43 -7.03
CA SER A 584 -9.84 26.48 -7.94
C SER A 584 -11.18 26.74 -7.23
N SER A 585 -11.15 27.02 -5.93
CA SER A 585 -12.33 27.30 -5.11
C SER A 585 -11.95 28.03 -3.83
N SER A 586 -12.90 28.74 -3.23
CA SER A 586 -12.71 29.44 -1.94
C SER A 586 -12.23 28.53 -0.80
N ARG A 587 -12.58 27.24 -0.84
CA ARG A 587 -12.07 26.25 0.14
C ARG A 587 -10.61 25.88 -0.13
N ALA A 588 -10.20 25.82 -1.39
CA ALA A 588 -8.81 25.57 -1.75
C ALA A 588 -7.92 26.77 -1.39
N GLU A 589 -8.42 27.99 -1.63
CA GLU A 589 -7.75 29.24 -1.22
C GLU A 589 -7.46 29.26 0.28
N LYS A 590 -8.44 28.94 1.12
CA LYS A 590 -8.26 28.87 2.59
C LYS A 590 -7.23 27.84 3.06
N LYS A 591 -6.90 26.85 2.22
CA LYS A 591 -5.92 25.79 2.51
C LYS A 591 -4.55 26.06 1.88
N LEU A 592 -4.45 27.08 1.04
CA LEU A 592 -3.22 27.41 0.32
C LEU A 592 -2.03 27.70 1.26
N PRO A 593 -2.20 28.43 2.40
CA PRO A 593 -1.10 28.68 3.32
C PRO A 593 -0.49 27.37 3.87
N ASP A 594 -1.33 26.47 4.40
CA ASP A 594 -0.92 25.16 4.91
C ASP A 594 -0.26 24.30 3.83
N ALA A 595 -0.76 24.39 2.59
CA ALA A 595 -0.22 23.65 1.45
C ALA A 595 1.14 24.20 0.99
N ALA A 596 1.34 25.52 1.04
CA ALA A 596 2.60 26.18 0.73
C ALA A 596 3.68 25.86 1.78
N GLU A 597 3.35 25.93 3.07
CA GLU A 597 4.24 25.52 4.16
C GLU A 597 4.67 24.06 4.01
N SER A 598 3.69 23.16 3.83
CA SER A 598 3.96 21.72 3.67
C SER A 598 4.83 21.44 2.44
N SER A 599 4.61 22.17 1.35
CA SER A 599 5.38 22.03 0.11
C SER A 599 6.83 22.48 0.29
N TRP A 600 7.10 23.59 0.97
CA TRP A 600 8.47 24.01 1.28
C TRP A 600 9.19 23.03 2.19
N VAL A 601 8.53 22.53 3.22
CA VAL A 601 9.13 21.52 4.10
C VAL A 601 9.48 20.25 3.32
N ASP A 602 8.59 19.76 2.45
CA ASP A 602 8.88 18.61 1.58
C ASP A 602 10.02 18.88 0.59
N ALA A 603 10.09 20.09 0.02
CA ALA A 603 11.16 20.54 -0.84
C ALA A 603 12.54 20.53 -0.14
N LEU A 604 12.61 21.04 1.10
CA LEU A 604 13.84 21.02 1.90
C LEU A 604 14.29 19.58 2.24
N ARG A 605 13.34 18.68 2.54
CA ARG A 605 13.65 17.26 2.75
C ARG A 605 14.20 16.59 1.50
N GLN A 606 13.68 16.92 0.32
CA GLN A 606 14.22 16.42 -0.96
C GLN A 606 15.64 16.92 -1.22
N LEU A 607 15.99 18.12 -0.74
CA LEU A 607 17.37 18.61 -0.72
C LEU A 607 18.29 17.89 0.26
N GLY A 608 17.77 16.97 1.07
CA GLY A 608 18.54 16.34 2.15
C GLY A 608 18.70 17.22 3.38
N ALA A 609 18.13 18.44 3.39
CA ALA A 609 18.07 19.32 4.56
C ALA A 609 17.02 18.85 5.57
N THR A 610 17.19 17.61 6.05
CA THR A 610 16.27 16.91 6.94
C THR A 610 16.86 16.89 8.34
N VAL A 611 16.08 17.28 9.35
CA VAL A 611 16.51 17.10 10.75
C VAL A 611 16.38 15.63 11.12
N VAL A 612 17.50 14.91 11.15
CA VAL A 612 17.53 13.48 11.47
C VAL A 612 17.25 13.26 12.95
N PRO A 613 16.36 12.31 13.32
CA PRO A 613 16.15 11.94 14.71
C PRO A 613 17.45 11.41 15.35
N ARG A 614 17.85 12.01 16.47
CA ARG A 614 18.98 11.59 17.29
C ARG A 614 18.50 10.57 18.31
N THR A 615 18.88 9.31 18.13
CA THR A 615 18.45 8.24 19.02
C THR A 615 19.02 8.45 20.42
N ASP A 616 18.15 8.40 21.43
CA ASP A 616 18.47 8.58 22.83
C ASP A 616 18.31 7.25 23.55
N ILE A 617 19.36 6.41 23.46
CA ILE A 617 19.38 5.05 23.97
C ILE A 617 20.69 4.85 24.73
N PRO A 618 20.65 4.68 26.06
CA PRO A 618 21.86 4.77 26.89
C PRO A 618 22.77 3.53 26.81
N ILE A 619 22.22 2.34 26.56
CA ILE A 619 22.92 1.06 26.56
C ILE A 619 22.30 0.15 25.48
N GLY A 620 23.09 -0.77 24.92
CA GLY A 620 22.59 -1.82 24.03
C GLY A 620 22.62 -1.47 22.55
N LEU A 621 23.12 -0.29 22.21
CA LEU A 621 23.32 0.18 20.85
C LEU A 621 24.78 0.66 20.71
N PRO A 622 25.50 0.31 19.65
CA PRO A 622 26.82 0.87 19.41
C PRO A 622 26.78 2.40 19.27
N ASP A 623 27.86 3.05 19.70
CA ASP A 623 28.07 4.48 19.44
C ASP A 623 28.14 4.77 17.93
N ASP A 624 27.77 5.98 17.54
CA ASP A 624 27.84 6.48 16.15
C ASP A 624 27.16 5.58 15.10
N VAL A 625 26.08 4.91 15.50
CA VAL A 625 25.34 4.02 14.62
C VAL A 625 24.70 4.76 13.44
N GLN A 626 24.84 4.18 12.25
CA GLN A 626 24.18 4.64 11.03
C GLN A 626 23.07 3.68 10.57
N TYR A 627 22.10 4.21 9.84
CA TYR A 627 20.89 3.48 9.45
C TYR A 627 20.77 3.41 7.94
N LEU A 628 20.89 2.20 7.40
CA LEU A 628 20.80 1.91 5.98
C LEU A 628 19.43 1.31 5.66
N ALA A 629 18.67 1.89 4.75
CA ALA A 629 17.42 1.32 4.24
C ALA A 629 17.57 0.86 2.80
N VAL A 630 16.89 -0.24 2.45
CA VAL A 630 16.79 -0.72 1.06
C VAL A 630 15.32 -0.85 0.66
N TRP A 631 14.98 -0.37 -0.54
CA TRP A 631 13.63 -0.33 -1.08
C TRP A 631 13.59 -0.74 -2.55
N MET A 632 12.66 -1.61 -2.92
CA MET A 632 12.39 -2.01 -4.30
C MET A 632 11.35 -1.07 -4.92
N ALA A 633 11.82 -0.07 -5.65
CA ALA A 633 10.98 0.84 -6.42
C ALA A 633 10.38 0.12 -7.63
N THR A 634 9.11 0.39 -7.91
CA THR A 634 8.43 -0.16 -9.10
C THR A 634 8.70 0.72 -10.31
N LYS A 635 9.13 0.15 -11.45
CA LYS A 635 9.10 0.85 -12.75
C LYS A 635 7.68 0.75 -13.33
N ALA A 636 7.06 1.87 -13.73
CA ALA A 636 5.69 1.87 -14.24
C ALA A 636 5.56 1.19 -15.62
N ARG A 637 4.34 0.75 -15.94
CA ARG A 637 3.92 0.36 -17.29
C ARG A 637 3.54 1.62 -18.06
N GLY A 638 4.35 1.98 -19.06
CA GLY A 638 3.99 2.72 -20.27
C GLY A 638 3.12 3.98 -20.17
N ALA A 639 3.75 5.12 -20.44
CA ALA A 639 3.19 6.14 -21.34
C ALA A 639 4.16 6.62 -22.44
N THR A 640 5.46 6.38 -22.27
CA THR A 640 6.47 6.44 -23.34
C THR A 640 6.82 5.01 -23.76
N ALA A 641 7.18 4.81 -25.03
CA ALA A 641 7.21 3.54 -25.76
C ALA A 641 8.23 2.48 -25.29
N ARG A 642 8.71 2.51 -24.04
CA ARG A 642 9.99 1.87 -23.68
C ARG A 642 10.06 1.21 -22.27
N SER A 643 8.99 0.73 -21.65
CA SER A 643 9.07 0.17 -20.27
C SER A 643 8.52 -1.25 -20.10
N ALA A 644 9.44 -2.22 -19.99
CA ALA A 644 9.21 -3.53 -19.40
C ALA A 644 8.92 -3.42 -17.89
N LYS A 645 8.20 -4.40 -17.34
CA LYS A 645 8.04 -4.53 -15.88
C LYS A 645 9.41 -4.76 -15.25
N GLY A 646 9.85 -3.87 -14.38
CA GLY A 646 11.09 -4.03 -13.61
C GLY A 646 10.97 -3.43 -12.22
N LYS A 647 11.71 -4.01 -11.27
CA LYS A 647 11.91 -3.45 -9.92
C LYS A 647 13.32 -2.88 -9.86
N PHE A 648 13.46 -1.72 -9.25
CA PHE A 648 14.73 -1.00 -9.14
C PHE A 648 15.09 -0.83 -7.66
N PRO A 649 16.24 -1.36 -7.20
CA PRO A 649 16.65 -1.21 -5.81
C PRO A 649 17.13 0.23 -5.54
N VAL A 650 16.70 0.78 -4.42
CA VAL A 650 17.11 2.08 -3.88
C VAL A 650 17.70 1.83 -2.49
N ALA A 651 18.86 2.40 -2.20
CA ALA A 651 19.44 2.38 -0.86
C ALA A 651 19.73 3.79 -0.34
N VAL A 652 19.28 4.07 0.88
CA VAL A 652 19.44 5.36 1.57
C VAL A 652 20.11 5.12 2.90
N LEU A 653 21.20 5.84 3.17
CA LEU A 653 21.95 5.81 4.41
C LEU A 653 21.75 7.12 5.17
N VAL A 654 21.35 7.01 6.42
CA VAL A 654 21.13 8.13 7.35
C VAL A 654 22.13 8.02 8.50
N ARG A 655 22.87 9.10 8.74
CA ARG A 655 23.97 9.16 9.73
C ARG A 655 23.71 10.30 10.73
N PRO A 656 23.01 10.03 11.85
CA PRO A 656 22.79 11.05 12.86
C PRO A 656 24.13 11.61 13.36
N GLY A 657 24.27 12.94 13.39
CA GLY A 657 25.48 13.60 13.90
C GLY A 657 26.65 13.70 12.91
N ALA A 658 26.53 13.20 11.68
CA ALA A 658 27.48 13.51 10.61
C ALA A 658 27.33 14.96 10.13
N ASP A 659 28.34 15.45 9.39
CA ASP A 659 28.25 16.73 8.70
C ASP A 659 27.03 16.76 7.76
N ALA A 660 26.44 17.95 7.55
CA ALA A 660 25.17 18.10 6.86
C ALA A 660 25.13 17.40 5.48
N ALA A 661 26.19 17.54 4.67
CA ALA A 661 26.31 16.86 3.37
C ALA A 661 26.41 15.34 3.43
N GLY A 662 26.82 14.80 4.59
CA GLY A 662 26.88 13.38 4.85
C GLY A 662 25.67 12.80 5.58
N GLU A 663 24.82 13.64 6.19
CA GLU A 663 23.77 13.18 7.09
C GLU A 663 22.75 12.27 6.39
N VAL A 664 22.44 12.55 5.11
CA VAL A 664 21.58 11.73 4.25
C VAL A 664 22.22 11.53 2.88
N VAL A 665 22.62 10.29 2.59
CA VAL A 665 23.22 9.89 1.31
C VAL A 665 22.49 8.69 0.71
N ALA A 666 22.64 8.47 -0.59
CA ALA A 666 22.05 7.33 -1.29
C ALA A 666 23.08 6.65 -2.20
N TRP A 667 22.90 5.35 -2.39
CA TRP A 667 23.81 4.53 -3.18
C TRP A 667 23.48 4.62 -4.67
N ASP A 668 24.45 5.06 -5.44
CA ASP A 668 24.41 5.07 -6.90
C ASP A 668 25.38 4.03 -7.45
N GLY A 669 24.83 2.92 -7.96
CA GLY A 669 25.63 1.81 -8.49
C GLY A 669 26.38 2.12 -9.80
N GLU A 670 25.96 3.16 -10.53
CA GLU A 670 26.57 3.59 -11.80
C GLU A 670 27.58 4.73 -11.60
N ALA A 671 27.72 5.24 -10.38
CA ALA A 671 28.75 6.22 -10.06
C ALA A 671 30.16 5.59 -10.17
N LEU A 672 31.17 6.43 -10.40
CA LEU A 672 32.57 6.03 -10.53
C LEU A 672 32.77 4.87 -11.52
N GLU A 673 32.26 5.04 -12.75
CA GLU A 673 32.39 4.04 -13.83
C GLU A 673 31.85 2.64 -13.46
N GLY A 674 30.76 2.59 -12.68
CA GLY A 674 30.10 1.34 -12.28
C GLY A 674 30.67 0.67 -11.03
N LEU A 675 31.68 1.27 -10.38
CA LEU A 675 32.17 0.85 -9.06
C LEU A 675 31.16 1.15 -7.93
N GLY A 676 30.34 2.17 -8.15
CA GLY A 676 29.31 2.64 -7.23
C GLY A 676 29.85 3.57 -6.15
N ALA A 677 29.01 4.52 -5.73
CA ALA A 677 29.36 5.50 -4.70
C ALA A 677 28.13 5.95 -3.89
N TRP A 678 28.38 6.37 -2.65
CA TRP A 678 27.40 7.11 -1.87
C TRP A 678 27.44 8.59 -2.24
N ILE A 679 26.34 9.11 -2.77
CA ILE A 679 26.23 10.51 -3.16
C ILE A 679 25.15 11.20 -2.33
N ALA A 680 25.23 12.53 -2.25
CA ALA A 680 24.22 13.34 -1.57
C ALA A 680 22.81 13.00 -2.08
N TYR A 681 21.85 12.85 -1.16
CA TYR A 681 20.48 12.46 -1.48
C TYR A 681 19.82 13.26 -2.63
N PRO A 682 19.91 14.60 -2.72
CA PRO A 682 19.34 15.34 -3.85
C PRO A 682 20.00 15.02 -5.20
N ARG A 683 21.32 14.80 -5.22
CA ARG A 683 22.03 14.39 -6.45
C ARG A 683 21.53 13.03 -6.90
N TYR A 684 21.31 12.11 -5.97
CA TYR A 684 20.71 10.81 -6.27
C TYR A 684 19.28 10.96 -6.82
N LEU A 685 18.42 11.76 -6.19
CA LEU A 685 17.06 12.02 -6.68
C LEU A 685 17.05 12.57 -8.11
N ALA A 686 17.97 13.46 -8.45
CA ALA A 686 18.12 13.98 -9.81
C ALA A 686 18.63 12.92 -10.81
N ARG A 687 19.46 11.97 -10.37
CA ARG A 687 19.95 10.87 -11.23
C ARG A 687 18.96 9.71 -11.38
N LEU A 688 18.10 9.47 -10.40
CA LEU A 688 17.13 8.36 -10.38
C LEU A 688 16.32 8.17 -11.67
N PRO A 689 15.77 9.23 -12.30
CA PRO A 689 15.05 9.05 -13.55
C PRO A 689 15.91 8.48 -14.68
N ALA A 690 17.20 8.85 -14.74
CA ALA A 690 18.15 8.31 -15.71
C ALA A 690 18.57 6.88 -15.33
N LEU A 691 18.89 6.63 -14.06
CA LEU A 691 19.27 5.29 -13.56
C LEU A 691 18.15 4.26 -13.70
N ALA A 692 16.90 4.69 -13.55
CA ALA A 692 15.74 3.83 -13.65
C ALA A 692 15.17 3.75 -15.08
N ALA A 693 15.67 4.57 -16.02
CA ALA A 693 15.32 4.49 -17.43
C ALA A 693 15.62 3.08 -17.99
N VAL A 694 14.92 2.72 -19.06
CA VAL A 694 15.21 1.51 -19.84
C VAL A 694 16.19 1.92 -20.94
N SER A 695 17.29 1.19 -21.12
CA SER A 695 18.35 1.56 -22.05
C SER A 695 17.90 1.42 -23.51
N GLU A 696 18.54 2.13 -24.44
CA GLU A 696 18.29 1.93 -25.88
C GLU A 696 18.71 0.56 -26.39
N HIS A 697 19.60 -0.13 -25.66
CA HIS A 697 20.00 -1.51 -25.95
C HIS A 697 18.93 -2.52 -25.54
N ASP A 698 18.29 -2.35 -24.36
CA ASP A 698 17.08 -3.09 -23.93
C ASP A 698 15.90 -2.90 -24.92
N LEU A 699 16.02 -1.93 -25.82
CA LEU A 699 15.03 -1.56 -26.83
C LEU A 699 15.46 -1.92 -28.25
N ALA A 700 16.75 -2.13 -28.51
CA ALA A 700 17.27 -2.55 -29.81
C ALA A 700 17.04 -4.05 -30.03
N ASP A 701 17.03 -4.84 -28.96
CA ASP A 701 16.59 -6.24 -29.00
C ASP A 701 15.08 -6.39 -29.33
N LEU A 702 14.30 -5.31 -29.20
CA LEU A 702 12.90 -5.25 -29.70
C LEU A 702 12.81 -5.07 -31.23
N GLY A 703 13.92 -4.80 -31.90
CA GLY A 703 13.96 -4.15 -33.20
C GLY A 703 14.40 -5.03 -34.36
N GLU A 704 13.83 -6.22 -34.56
CA GLU A 704 13.92 -6.90 -35.87
C GLU A 704 12.78 -7.89 -36.20
N SER A 705 11.68 -7.93 -35.44
CA SER A 705 10.47 -8.67 -35.84
C SER A 705 9.22 -7.84 -35.61
N ASP A 706 8.53 -7.48 -36.70
CA ASP A 706 7.29 -6.71 -36.75
C ASP A 706 6.05 -7.49 -36.23
N GLU A 707 6.27 -8.57 -35.48
CA GLU A 707 5.23 -9.36 -34.84
C GLU A 707 5.22 -9.11 -33.33
N SER A 708 4.21 -8.34 -32.91
CA SER A 708 3.93 -7.89 -31.55
C SER A 708 4.19 -8.92 -30.44
N GLY A 709 5.13 -8.62 -29.54
CA GLY A 709 5.30 -9.33 -28.28
C GLY A 709 6.43 -8.73 -27.45
N PHE A 710 6.07 -8.07 -26.35
CA PHE A 710 6.98 -7.49 -25.35
C PHE A 710 8.17 -8.42 -25.02
N ASP A 711 9.40 -7.92 -25.13
CA ASP A 711 10.58 -8.61 -24.64
C ASP A 711 10.49 -8.94 -23.15
N TRP A 712 11.13 -10.05 -22.80
CA TRP A 712 11.01 -10.76 -21.54
C TRP A 712 11.18 -9.88 -20.30
N PRO A 713 10.28 -9.96 -19.29
CA PRO A 713 10.66 -9.52 -17.96
C PRO A 713 11.85 -10.40 -17.53
N ARG A 714 12.96 -9.78 -17.06
CA ARG A 714 14.02 -10.51 -16.33
C ARG A 714 13.39 -11.61 -15.51
N THR A 715 13.88 -12.84 -15.64
CA THR A 715 13.32 -13.95 -14.86
C THR A 715 13.31 -13.56 -13.38
N ARG A 716 12.37 -14.10 -12.60
CA ARG A 716 12.29 -13.76 -11.17
C ARG A 716 13.65 -13.96 -10.47
N ASP A 717 14.36 -14.98 -10.92
CA ASP A 717 15.67 -15.38 -10.41
C ASP A 717 16.76 -14.35 -10.78
N GLU A 718 16.76 -13.82 -12.02
CA GLU A 718 17.65 -12.70 -12.39
C GLU A 718 17.38 -11.44 -11.56
N GLN A 719 16.11 -11.13 -11.26
CA GLN A 719 15.78 -9.98 -10.41
C GLN A 719 16.24 -10.19 -8.96
N GLN A 720 16.18 -11.43 -8.46
CA GLN A 720 16.70 -11.79 -7.14
C GLN A 720 18.23 -11.66 -7.10
N ALA A 721 18.93 -12.25 -8.08
CA ALA A 721 20.38 -12.16 -8.20
C ALA A 721 20.87 -10.71 -8.27
N ALA A 722 20.24 -9.87 -9.10
CA ALA A 722 20.58 -8.45 -9.21
C ALA A 722 20.34 -7.67 -7.91
N THR A 723 19.28 -8.01 -7.16
CA THR A 723 18.99 -7.38 -5.86
C THR A 723 20.04 -7.77 -4.82
N GLU A 724 20.43 -9.04 -4.80
CA GLU A 724 21.44 -9.53 -3.88
C GLU A 724 22.84 -9.00 -4.19
N GLU A 725 23.19 -8.86 -5.47
CA GLU A 725 24.43 -8.21 -5.91
C GLU A 725 24.47 -6.74 -5.50
N PHE A 726 23.37 -6.01 -5.72
CA PHE A 726 23.22 -4.62 -5.28
C PHE A 726 23.46 -4.49 -3.76
N LEU A 727 22.84 -5.37 -2.96
CA LEU A 727 23.03 -5.40 -1.51
C LEU A 727 24.49 -5.65 -1.14
N HIS A 728 25.14 -6.61 -1.80
CA HIS A 728 26.54 -6.93 -1.55
C HIS A 728 27.46 -5.74 -1.84
N ARG A 729 27.27 -5.04 -2.98
CA ARG A 729 28.06 -3.85 -3.33
C ARG A 729 27.86 -2.71 -2.33
N ALA A 730 26.60 -2.38 -2.01
CA ALA A 730 26.30 -1.32 -1.05
C ALA A 730 26.88 -1.61 0.35
N LEU A 731 26.79 -2.86 0.84
CA LEU A 731 27.33 -3.25 2.15
C LEU A 731 28.87 -3.34 2.17
N SER A 732 29.50 -3.57 1.02
CA SER A 732 30.97 -3.66 0.91
C SER A 732 31.66 -2.31 0.74
N SER A 733 30.89 -1.24 0.53
CA SER A 733 31.38 0.14 0.39
C SER A 733 32.13 0.65 1.63
N ALA A 734 33.02 1.63 1.46
CA ALA A 734 33.82 2.19 2.54
C ALA A 734 32.99 2.96 3.58
N GLU A 735 31.83 3.46 3.19
CA GLU A 735 30.91 4.20 4.04
C GLU A 735 30.16 3.29 5.00
N VAL A 736 30.00 2.01 4.66
CA VAL A 736 29.28 1.02 5.46
C VAL A 736 30.26 0.07 6.17
N ARG A 737 31.27 -0.41 5.46
CA ARG A 737 32.23 -1.39 5.97
C ARG A 737 33.00 -0.82 7.17
N GLY A 738 33.00 -1.57 8.28
CA GLY A 738 33.72 -1.20 9.49
C GLY A 738 32.99 -0.16 10.37
N LYS A 739 31.86 0.39 9.93
CA LYS A 739 31.07 1.36 10.70
C LYS A 739 29.81 0.70 11.26
N PRO A 740 29.47 0.89 12.55
CA PRO A 740 28.26 0.32 13.13
C PRO A 740 27.00 0.70 12.35
N THR A 741 26.39 -0.27 11.68
CA THR A 741 25.30 -0.06 10.72
C THR A 741 24.11 -0.96 11.04
N VAL A 742 22.91 -0.37 11.08
CA VAL A 742 21.64 -1.10 11.13
C VAL A 742 21.01 -1.07 9.73
N LEU A 743 20.97 -2.23 9.08
CA LEU A 743 20.25 -2.44 7.82
C LEU A 743 18.74 -2.64 8.11
N LEU A 744 17.92 -1.78 7.52
CA LEU A 744 16.47 -1.73 7.62
C LEU A 744 15.85 -2.28 6.34
N ALA A 745 14.99 -3.29 6.47
CA ALA A 745 14.26 -3.90 5.36
C ALA A 745 12.75 -3.84 5.63
N ASP A 746 11.98 -3.33 4.67
CA ASP A 746 10.52 -3.45 4.67
C ASP A 746 10.12 -4.83 4.15
N ALA A 747 9.49 -5.63 5.01
CA ALA A 747 9.14 -7.02 4.73
C ALA A 747 8.20 -7.15 3.52
N GLN A 748 7.19 -6.29 3.41
CA GLN A 748 6.19 -6.39 2.35
C GLN A 748 6.74 -5.92 1.00
N ASN A 749 7.71 -5.01 1.01
CA ASN A 749 8.35 -4.47 -0.19
C ASN A 749 9.43 -5.40 -0.77
N ILE A 750 10.38 -5.89 0.05
CA ILE A 750 11.61 -6.51 -0.48
C ILE A 750 11.55 -8.05 -0.58
N ARG A 751 10.68 -8.73 0.18
CA ARG A 751 10.71 -10.21 0.35
C ARG A 751 10.58 -11.07 -0.91
N GLN A 752 10.09 -10.50 -2.01
CA GLN A 752 10.00 -11.20 -3.30
C GLN A 752 11.31 -11.19 -4.09
N HIS A 753 12.19 -10.23 -3.77
CA HIS A 753 13.48 -9.99 -4.44
C HIS A 753 14.66 -10.35 -3.54
N TRP A 754 14.53 -10.18 -2.23
CA TRP A 754 15.44 -10.74 -1.23
C TRP A 754 14.68 -11.73 -0.37
N THR A 755 14.66 -13.00 -0.78
CA THR A 755 13.82 -14.03 -0.15
C THR A 755 14.26 -14.37 1.28
N TRP A 756 15.51 -14.08 1.63
CA TRP A 756 16.06 -14.27 2.97
C TRP A 756 15.22 -13.62 4.08
N VAL A 757 14.58 -12.46 3.84
CA VAL A 757 13.80 -11.76 4.88
C VAL A 757 12.39 -12.32 5.12
N GLN A 758 12.00 -13.37 4.40
CA GLN A 758 10.75 -14.08 4.62
C GLN A 758 10.76 -14.80 5.99
N ASP A 759 9.62 -14.85 6.66
CA ASP A 759 9.48 -15.45 8.00
C ASP A 759 10.05 -16.87 8.09
N GLY A 760 9.75 -17.69 7.08
CA GLY A 760 10.17 -19.09 7.02
C GLY A 760 11.63 -19.29 6.67
N GLU A 761 12.36 -18.26 6.24
CA GLU A 761 13.74 -18.35 5.75
C GLU A 761 14.76 -17.73 6.71
N VAL A 762 14.36 -16.74 7.53
CA VAL A 762 15.27 -16.06 8.46
C VAL A 762 15.75 -16.98 9.57
N HIS A 763 17.03 -16.87 9.91
CA HIS A 763 17.64 -17.46 11.10
C HIS A 763 18.20 -16.35 12.00
N ARG A 764 18.14 -16.54 13.32
CA ARG A 764 18.68 -15.57 14.28
C ARG A 764 20.17 -15.38 14.04
N ASP A 765 20.59 -14.11 13.96
CA ASP A 765 21.99 -13.70 13.87
C ASP A 765 22.73 -14.26 12.64
N LEU A 766 21.98 -14.59 11.58
CA LEU A 766 22.52 -14.92 10.27
C LEU A 766 21.99 -13.95 9.21
N ILE A 767 22.77 -13.77 8.16
CA ILE A 767 22.40 -13.00 6.97
C ILE A 767 22.84 -13.76 5.72
N ARG A 768 22.01 -13.69 4.67
CA ARG A 768 22.39 -14.12 3.33
C ARG A 768 22.34 -12.93 2.37
N THR A 769 23.48 -12.59 1.79
CA THR A 769 23.61 -11.59 0.72
C THR A 769 24.23 -12.28 -0.48
N GLY A 770 23.43 -12.65 -1.47
CA GLY A 770 23.89 -13.37 -2.65
C GLY A 770 23.72 -14.88 -2.57
N VAL A 771 24.43 -15.55 -3.49
CA VAL A 771 24.42 -17.01 -3.67
C VAL A 771 25.16 -17.78 -2.57
N ALA A 772 25.96 -17.10 -1.75
CA ALA A 772 26.67 -17.74 -0.64
C ALA A 772 25.69 -18.24 0.44
N PRO A 773 26.01 -19.32 1.16
CA PRO A 773 25.21 -19.76 2.31
C PRO A 773 25.07 -18.65 3.37
N ALA A 774 23.98 -18.69 4.14
CA ALA A 774 23.78 -17.74 5.23
C ALA A 774 24.91 -17.86 6.28
N GLY A 775 25.46 -16.72 6.69
CA GLY A 775 26.57 -16.65 7.64
C GLY A 775 26.30 -15.62 8.73
N ARG A 776 27.16 -15.60 9.76
CA ARG A 776 27.10 -14.54 10.78
C ARG A 776 27.33 -13.18 10.11
N PRO A 777 26.56 -12.14 10.46
CA PRO A 777 26.84 -10.80 9.94
C PRO A 777 28.22 -10.34 10.41
N ASN A 778 28.84 -9.44 9.65
CA ASN A 778 30.05 -8.77 10.09
C ASN A 778 29.82 -8.05 11.44
N PRO A 779 30.85 -7.87 12.30
CA PRO A 779 30.72 -7.24 13.62
C PRO A 779 30.12 -5.83 13.60
N TRP A 780 30.25 -5.13 12.47
CA TRP A 780 29.71 -3.79 12.27
C TRP A 780 28.25 -3.80 11.76
N LEU A 781 27.70 -4.92 11.30
CA LEU A 781 26.37 -5.01 10.68
C LEU A 781 25.31 -5.60 11.62
N ARG A 782 24.13 -4.98 11.67
CA ARG A 782 22.89 -5.50 12.26
C ARG A 782 21.78 -5.46 11.22
N LEU A 783 20.78 -6.35 11.35
CA LEU A 783 19.65 -6.44 10.43
C LEU A 783 18.32 -6.36 11.20
N VAL A 784 17.50 -5.36 10.87
CA VAL A 784 16.16 -5.18 11.41
C VAL A 784 15.15 -5.13 10.28
N ARG A 785 14.12 -5.97 10.40
CA ARG A 785 13.01 -6.03 9.46
C ARG A 785 11.78 -5.33 10.04
N VAL A 786 11.12 -4.51 9.24
CA VAL A 786 9.89 -3.81 9.60
C VAL A 786 8.73 -4.36 8.78
N ARG A 787 7.60 -4.64 9.43
CA ARG A 787 6.33 -5.02 8.80
C ARG A 787 5.21 -4.13 9.33
N THR A 788 4.38 -3.62 8.43
CA THR A 788 3.27 -2.69 8.77
C THR A 788 1.89 -3.36 8.71
N GLY A 789 0.81 -2.57 8.84
CA GLY A 789 -0.58 -3.02 8.64
C GLY A 789 -0.94 -3.37 7.19
N ASP A 790 -0.07 -3.06 6.22
CA ASP A 790 -0.32 -3.28 4.81
C ASP A 790 -0.63 -4.77 4.56
N ARG A 791 -1.64 -5.04 3.73
CA ARG A 791 -2.15 -6.39 3.43
C ARG A 791 -2.64 -7.18 4.67
N ARG A 792 -2.96 -6.49 5.78
CA ARG A 792 -3.47 -7.10 7.03
C ARG A 792 -2.46 -8.06 7.70
N GLU A 793 -1.16 -7.90 7.41
CA GLU A 793 -0.12 -8.81 7.93
C GLU A 793 0.21 -8.59 9.41
N THR A 794 -0.12 -7.44 9.97
CA THR A 794 -0.08 -7.20 11.42
C THR A 794 -1.50 -7.03 11.95
N PRO A 795 -1.81 -7.54 13.15
CA PRO A 795 -3.19 -7.58 13.65
C PRO A 795 -3.70 -6.18 14.01
N GLN A 796 -5.03 -6.01 13.98
CA GLN A 796 -5.65 -4.86 14.62
C GLN A 796 -5.40 -4.89 16.14
N TRP A 797 -5.36 -3.71 16.76
CA TRP A 797 -5.01 -3.57 18.18
C TRP A 797 -5.76 -2.43 18.87
N TRP A 798 -5.73 -2.42 20.20
CA TRP A 798 -6.22 -1.33 21.05
C TRP A 798 -5.51 -1.35 22.42
N GLY A 799 -5.47 -0.21 23.10
CA GLY A 799 -5.02 -0.11 24.49
C GLY A 799 -6.11 -0.55 25.46
N LEU A 800 -5.74 -1.32 26.48
CA LEU A 800 -6.67 -1.81 27.49
C LEU A 800 -6.85 -0.77 28.59
N ALA A 801 -8.10 -0.34 28.79
CA ALA A 801 -8.42 0.52 29.92
C ALA A 801 -8.43 -0.27 31.23
N GLU A 802 -8.24 0.44 32.35
CA GLU A 802 -8.49 -0.12 33.68
C GLU A 802 -10.00 -0.18 33.94
N GLY A 803 -10.50 -1.33 34.40
CA GLY A 803 -11.93 -1.56 34.65
C GLY A 803 -12.80 -1.40 33.39
N ASP A 804 -14.01 -0.85 33.55
CA ASP A 804 -14.99 -0.61 32.46
C ASP A 804 -14.68 0.66 31.62
N GLY A 805 -13.40 1.06 31.58
CA GLY A 805 -12.96 2.22 30.83
C GLY A 805 -12.96 2.02 29.30
N VAL A 806 -12.68 3.09 28.56
CA VAL A 806 -12.68 3.07 27.10
C VAL A 806 -11.33 2.63 26.55
N ASN A 807 -11.35 1.61 25.70
CA ASN A 807 -10.16 1.11 25.02
C ASN A 807 -9.54 2.15 24.08
N GLY A 808 -8.27 2.50 24.32
CA GLY A 808 -7.59 3.63 23.70
C GLY A 808 -6.64 3.30 22.55
N LEU A 809 -5.82 4.29 22.19
CA LEU A 809 -4.77 4.21 21.17
C LEU A 809 -3.44 4.75 21.74
N PRO A 810 -2.84 4.09 22.74
CA PRO A 810 -1.55 4.52 23.29
C PRO A 810 -0.39 4.37 22.30
N ALA A 811 0.57 5.29 22.37
CA ALA A 811 1.80 5.29 21.58
C ALA A 811 2.98 4.80 22.42
N ASN A 812 3.66 3.74 21.97
CA ASN A 812 4.90 3.25 22.57
C ASN A 812 5.61 2.20 21.70
N LEU A 813 6.77 1.73 22.19
CA LEU A 813 7.30 0.42 21.88
C LEU A 813 6.68 -0.61 22.85
N TRP A 814 6.30 -1.76 22.31
CA TRP A 814 5.58 -2.81 23.02
C TRP A 814 6.30 -4.15 22.86
N GLU A 815 6.27 -4.92 23.94
CA GLU A 815 7.00 -6.17 24.11
C GLU A 815 6.05 -7.30 24.46
N VAL A 816 6.44 -8.51 24.09
CA VAL A 816 5.80 -9.72 24.60
C VAL A 816 6.36 -9.96 26.01
N PRO A 817 5.52 -10.24 27.03
CA PRO A 817 5.97 -10.37 28.43
C PRO A 817 7.07 -11.42 28.67
N GLU A 818 7.18 -12.44 27.81
CA GLU A 818 8.15 -13.53 27.91
C GLU A 818 8.48 -13.98 26.48
N PRO A 819 9.70 -13.75 25.93
CA PRO A 819 10.95 -14.29 26.48
C PRO A 819 12.09 -13.25 26.64
N ALA A 820 13.04 -13.56 27.54
CA ALA A 820 14.24 -12.74 27.82
C ALA A 820 15.08 -12.39 26.57
N ASP A 821 15.06 -13.24 25.53
CA ASP A 821 15.74 -13.04 24.24
C ASP A 821 14.79 -12.58 23.11
N GLY A 822 13.73 -11.82 23.46
CA GLY A 822 12.74 -11.33 22.51
C GLY A 822 13.37 -10.64 21.29
N ARG A 823 13.07 -11.13 20.09
CA ARG A 823 13.53 -10.55 18.81
C ARG A 823 12.47 -9.74 18.09
N VAL A 824 11.20 -9.84 18.50
CA VAL A 824 10.06 -9.22 17.83
C VAL A 824 9.37 -8.25 18.76
N PHE A 825 9.27 -7.01 18.32
CA PHE A 825 8.71 -5.88 19.04
C PHE A 825 7.60 -5.23 18.21
N TYR A 826 6.73 -4.46 18.87
CA TYR A 826 5.66 -3.75 18.18
C TYR A 826 5.69 -2.27 18.49
N SER A 827 5.34 -1.44 17.53
CA SER A 827 5.55 0.01 17.60
C SER A 827 4.28 0.73 17.16
N THR A 828 3.72 1.55 18.06
CA THR A 828 2.52 2.36 17.81
C THR A 828 2.85 3.84 17.97
N THR A 829 2.19 4.68 17.16
CA THR A 829 2.45 6.13 17.13
C THR A 829 1.28 6.93 17.71
N PRO A 830 1.53 8.18 18.15
CA PRO A 830 0.45 9.07 18.57
C PRO A 830 -0.51 9.36 17.43
N LYS A 831 -1.69 9.86 17.82
CA LYS A 831 -2.70 10.26 16.85
C LYS A 831 -2.21 11.39 15.95
N ALA A 832 -2.36 11.24 14.64
CA ALA A 832 -2.03 12.28 13.69
C ALA A 832 -2.84 13.56 13.98
N SER A 833 -2.22 14.71 13.72
CA SER A 833 -2.77 16.04 13.91
C SER A 833 -4.10 16.24 13.15
N THR A 834 -4.20 15.69 11.94
CA THR A 834 -5.39 15.69 11.09
C THR A 834 -6.53 14.82 11.63
N ALA A 835 -6.20 13.84 12.46
CA ALA A 835 -7.15 12.90 13.02
C ALA A 835 -7.69 13.30 14.40
N GLN A 836 -7.22 14.39 15.01
CA GLN A 836 -7.57 14.78 16.39
C GLN A 836 -9.09 14.76 16.69
N ARG A 837 -9.94 15.02 15.69
CA ARG A 837 -11.41 15.02 15.81
C ARG A 837 -12.08 13.65 15.90
N SER A 838 -11.44 12.54 15.50
CA SER A 838 -12.06 11.20 15.57
C SER A 838 -12.06 10.65 17.00
N ALA A 839 -13.16 10.73 17.74
CA ALA A 839 -13.18 10.24 19.12
C ALA A 839 -12.84 8.74 19.21
N VAL A 840 -12.05 8.34 20.20
CA VAL A 840 -11.72 6.92 20.46
C VAL A 840 -12.99 6.08 20.69
N GLU A 841 -14.00 6.71 21.28
CA GLU A 841 -15.34 6.18 21.55
C GLU A 841 -16.29 6.26 20.34
N ALA A 842 -15.84 6.77 19.19
CA ALA A 842 -16.74 6.97 18.05
C ALA A 842 -17.39 5.65 17.65
N HIS A 843 -18.72 5.69 17.49
CA HIS A 843 -19.55 4.50 17.36
C HIS A 843 -20.44 4.63 16.11
N LYS A 844 -20.34 3.66 15.21
CA LYS A 844 -21.07 3.64 13.92
C LYS A 844 -22.35 2.81 13.99
N LEU A 845 -22.41 1.84 14.90
CA LEU A 845 -23.51 0.88 14.99
C LEU A 845 -24.58 1.24 16.04
N GLN A 846 -24.27 2.15 16.97
CA GLN A 846 -25.16 2.55 18.06
C GLN A 846 -24.95 4.03 18.39
N PRO A 847 -26.02 4.80 18.65
CA PRO A 847 -25.89 6.15 19.20
C PRO A 847 -25.21 6.14 20.57
N ARG A 848 -24.44 7.18 20.86
CA ARG A 848 -23.81 7.43 22.16
C ARG A 848 -23.97 8.88 22.58
N GLU A 849 -23.84 9.15 23.87
CA GLU A 849 -23.78 10.53 24.36
C GLU A 849 -22.39 11.13 24.23
N LEU A 850 -22.32 12.40 23.85
CA LEU A 850 -21.08 13.17 23.84
C LEU A 850 -20.61 13.43 25.27
N ARG A 851 -19.41 12.97 25.64
CA ARG A 851 -18.84 13.21 26.98
C ARG A 851 -18.14 14.57 27.13
N LYS A 852 -17.78 15.23 26.03
CA LYS A 852 -16.92 16.43 26.03
C LYS A 852 -17.36 17.45 24.99
N GLY A 853 -17.07 18.72 25.27
CA GLY A 853 -17.32 19.86 24.39
C GLY A 853 -18.64 20.57 24.70
N LYS A 854 -18.97 21.60 23.90
CA LYS A 854 -20.17 22.43 24.10
C LYS A 854 -21.49 21.66 23.99
N ARG A 855 -21.46 20.50 23.35
CA ARG A 855 -22.61 19.60 23.10
C ARG A 855 -22.59 18.36 24.00
N ALA A 856 -21.88 18.41 25.13
CA ALA A 856 -21.82 17.28 26.05
C ALA A 856 -23.23 16.93 26.57
N GLY A 857 -23.54 15.62 26.64
CA GLY A 857 -24.86 15.09 26.97
C GLY A 857 -25.79 14.89 25.76
N GLU A 858 -25.47 15.44 24.59
CA GLU A 858 -26.27 15.19 23.38
C GLU A 858 -25.97 13.82 22.78
N SER A 859 -27.01 13.13 22.28
CA SER A 859 -26.89 11.88 21.53
C SER A 859 -26.28 12.11 20.14
N THR A 860 -25.37 11.24 19.73
CA THR A 860 -24.71 11.28 18.42
C THR A 860 -24.43 9.87 17.90
N ILE A 861 -24.42 9.71 16.57
CA ILE A 861 -23.94 8.51 15.89
C ILE A 861 -22.84 8.93 14.91
N ASP A 862 -21.70 8.26 14.94
CA ASP A 862 -20.47 8.69 14.25
C ASP A 862 -20.26 7.97 12.90
N VAL A 863 -21.35 7.69 12.16
CA VAL A 863 -21.30 6.96 10.89
C VAL A 863 -20.45 7.70 9.85
N ASP A 864 -20.57 9.03 9.78
CA ASP A 864 -19.82 9.91 8.88
C ASP A 864 -18.33 10.06 9.26
N ARG A 865 -17.98 9.82 10.53
CA ARG A 865 -16.62 10.07 11.04
C ARG A 865 -15.66 8.98 10.59
N PRO A 866 -14.61 9.28 9.80
CA PRO A 866 -13.61 8.28 9.47
C PRO A 866 -12.85 7.87 10.74
N ALA A 867 -12.75 6.56 10.95
CA ALA A 867 -11.88 6.02 11.98
C ALA A 867 -10.43 6.20 11.56
N TRP A 868 -9.60 6.62 12.51
CA TRP A 868 -8.16 6.69 12.34
C TRP A 868 -7.50 5.90 13.46
N ASN A 869 -6.66 4.94 13.10
CA ASN A 869 -5.96 4.07 14.03
C ASN A 869 -4.52 3.93 13.55
N PRO A 870 -3.51 4.08 14.42
CA PRO A 870 -2.14 3.86 14.02
C PRO A 870 -1.98 2.40 13.61
N GLY A 871 -1.32 2.14 12.48
CA GLY A 871 -0.91 0.79 12.13
C GLY A 871 0.04 0.22 13.19
N LEU A 872 -0.10 -1.07 13.51
CA LEU A 872 0.84 -1.77 14.39
C LEU A 872 2.08 -2.14 13.58
N ALA A 873 3.20 -1.46 13.79
CA ALA A 873 4.44 -1.85 13.11
C ALA A 873 5.15 -2.96 13.91
N GLU A 874 5.31 -4.14 13.30
CA GLU A 874 6.18 -5.19 13.81
C GLU A 874 7.64 -4.88 13.44
N ILE A 875 8.52 -4.92 14.43
CA ILE A 875 9.96 -4.70 14.31
C ILE A 875 10.65 -6.00 14.74
N ALA A 876 11.22 -6.73 13.79
CA ALA A 876 11.95 -7.97 14.04
C ALA A 876 13.45 -7.73 13.90
N VAL A 877 14.20 -7.88 14.99
CA VAL A 877 15.67 -7.88 14.98
C VAL A 877 16.13 -9.25 14.51
N LEU A 878 16.50 -9.34 13.24
CA LEU A 878 16.87 -10.60 12.61
C LEU A 878 18.30 -11.01 12.94
N ALA A 879 19.21 -10.02 12.98
CA ALA A 879 20.62 -10.26 13.30
C ALA A 879 21.23 -9.11 14.10
N CYS A 880 21.93 -9.45 15.19
CA CYS A 880 22.69 -8.53 16.05
C CYS A 880 23.84 -9.28 16.76
N HIS A 881 24.59 -8.59 17.61
CA HIS A 881 25.74 -9.15 18.33
C HIS A 881 25.57 -9.08 19.86
N PRO A 882 24.72 -9.92 20.50
CA PRO A 882 24.51 -9.86 21.96
C PRO A 882 25.81 -10.05 22.75
N GLY A 883 26.70 -10.93 22.28
CA GLY A 883 28.02 -11.15 22.90
C GLY A 883 28.97 -9.95 22.81
N ALA A 884 28.64 -8.93 22.00
CA ALA A 884 29.37 -7.66 21.90
C ALA A 884 28.58 -6.49 22.52
N GLY A 885 27.51 -6.76 23.27
CA GLY A 885 26.71 -5.75 23.96
C GLY A 885 25.50 -5.21 23.18
N ASP A 886 25.18 -5.74 21.99
CA ASP A 886 23.94 -5.34 21.31
C ASP A 886 22.71 -5.88 22.07
N GLU A 887 21.75 -5.00 22.38
CA GLU A 887 20.44 -5.41 22.90
C GLU A 887 19.36 -5.29 21.81
N PRO A 888 18.57 -6.35 21.55
CA PRO A 888 17.50 -6.31 20.55
C PRO A 888 16.45 -5.26 20.85
N ARG A 889 16.15 -5.07 22.15
CA ARG A 889 15.24 -4.05 22.62
C ARG A 889 15.74 -2.64 22.29
N ALA A 890 17.03 -2.38 22.47
CA ALA A 890 17.66 -1.12 22.11
C ALA A 890 17.58 -0.87 20.59
N LEU A 891 17.93 -1.87 19.77
CA LEU A 891 17.79 -1.78 18.31
C LEU A 891 16.33 -1.49 17.87
N ALA A 892 15.35 -2.16 18.49
CA ALA A 892 13.94 -1.93 18.19
C ALA A 892 13.46 -0.53 18.66
N MET A 893 13.95 -0.05 19.81
CA MET A 893 13.68 1.30 20.29
C MET A 893 14.28 2.35 19.37
N ALA A 894 15.48 2.12 18.83
CA ALA A 894 16.11 3.00 17.84
C ALA A 894 15.20 3.15 16.62
N VAL A 895 14.73 2.02 16.07
CA VAL A 895 13.78 2.01 14.95
C VAL A 895 12.45 2.68 15.30
N HIS A 896 11.94 2.55 16.53
CA HIS A 896 10.77 3.29 16.99
C HIS A 896 11.00 4.81 17.05
N GLN A 897 12.14 5.26 17.58
CA GLN A 897 12.49 6.68 17.64
C GLN A 897 12.71 7.28 16.24
N LEU A 898 13.26 6.52 15.28
CA LEU A 898 13.42 6.93 13.88
C LEU A 898 12.07 7.21 13.16
N ARG A 899 10.95 6.70 13.68
CA ARG A 899 9.61 7.05 13.16
C ARG A 899 9.14 8.43 13.61
N GLN A 900 9.78 9.01 14.63
CA GLN A 900 9.40 10.29 15.24
C GLN A 900 10.37 11.39 14.80
N ALA A 901 10.62 11.47 13.50
CA ALA A 901 11.52 12.44 12.91
C ALA A 901 11.07 13.89 13.25
N PRO A 902 11.94 14.74 13.84
CA PRO A 902 11.56 16.06 14.34
C PRO A 902 11.01 17.00 13.27
N ASP A 903 11.50 16.83 12.04
CA ASP A 903 11.08 17.65 10.91
C ASP A 903 9.65 17.32 10.46
N TYR A 904 9.09 16.17 10.86
CA TYR A 904 7.73 15.76 10.56
C TYR A 904 6.77 16.13 11.69
N ARG A 905 5.60 16.67 11.32
CA ARG A 905 4.56 17.03 12.28
C ARG A 905 3.96 15.80 12.97
N ASP A 906 3.73 14.76 12.20
CA ASP A 906 3.14 13.49 12.62
C ASP A 906 4.17 12.38 12.49
N ALA A 907 4.08 11.36 13.36
CA ALA A 907 5.01 10.24 13.32
C ALA A 907 4.79 9.39 12.06
N LEU A 908 5.88 8.88 11.50
CA LEU A 908 5.92 8.15 10.25
C LEU A 908 5.40 6.70 10.42
N GLY A 909 4.70 6.19 9.39
CA GLY A 909 4.38 4.77 9.31
C GLY A 909 5.60 3.84 9.23
N ARG A 910 6.76 4.36 8.81
CA ARG A 910 8.05 3.64 8.65
C ARG A 910 9.20 4.48 9.23
N PRO A 911 10.31 3.88 9.70
CA PRO A 911 11.45 4.66 10.19
C PRO A 911 12.01 5.55 9.06
N LEU A 912 12.55 6.72 9.42
CA LEU A 912 12.97 7.76 8.46
C LEU A 912 13.76 7.23 7.25
N PRO A 913 14.77 6.35 7.38
CA PRO A 913 15.52 5.87 6.21
C PRO A 913 14.65 5.11 5.20
N LEU A 914 13.74 4.24 5.67
CA LEU A 914 12.78 3.53 4.81
C LEU A 914 11.74 4.49 4.22
N HIS A 915 11.35 5.52 4.96
CA HIS A 915 10.44 6.55 4.46
C HIS A 915 11.07 7.34 3.30
N LEU A 916 12.33 7.76 3.44
CA LEU A 916 13.07 8.46 2.39
C LEU A 916 13.28 7.56 1.16
N ALA A 917 13.70 6.30 1.35
CA ALA A 917 13.86 5.34 0.26
C ALA A 917 12.54 5.10 -0.50
N ARG A 918 11.40 5.03 0.19
CA ARG A 918 10.06 4.97 -0.44
C ARG A 918 9.75 6.24 -1.22
N LYS A 919 10.05 7.43 -0.66
CA LYS A 919 9.80 8.73 -1.31
C LYS A 919 10.64 8.94 -2.56
N ALA A 920 11.85 8.38 -2.61
CA ALA A 920 12.69 8.40 -3.81
C ALA A 920 12.01 7.77 -5.04
N GLN A 921 11.08 6.82 -4.86
CA GLN A 921 10.29 6.23 -5.95
C GLN A 921 9.48 7.28 -6.75
N GLU A 922 9.11 8.41 -6.13
CA GLU A 922 8.40 9.50 -6.83
C GLU A 922 9.23 10.09 -7.98
N TYR A 923 10.56 9.93 -7.96
CA TYR A 923 11.48 10.38 -9.02
C TYR A 923 11.70 9.34 -10.14
N ILE A 924 11.31 8.08 -9.92
CA ILE A 924 11.48 6.99 -10.91
C ILE A 924 10.28 6.90 -11.86
N LEU A 925 9.10 7.27 -11.37
CA LEU A 925 7.84 6.99 -12.04
C LEU A 925 7.39 8.18 -12.91
N PRO A 926 6.98 7.99 -14.19
CA PRO A 926 5.88 8.80 -14.68
C PRO A 926 4.76 8.62 -13.68
N MET A 927 4.29 9.72 -13.08
CA MET A 927 3.17 9.74 -12.15
C MET A 927 2.02 9.01 -12.84
N ARG A 928 1.95 7.71 -12.60
CA ARG A 928 0.85 6.88 -13.05
C ARG A 928 -0.35 7.41 -12.30
N ASP A 929 -1.50 7.44 -12.96
CA ASP A 929 -2.75 7.86 -12.35
C ASP A 929 -2.78 7.31 -10.91
N ALA A 930 -3.03 8.17 -9.92
CA ALA A 930 -3.28 7.77 -8.53
C ALA A 930 -4.36 6.66 -8.43
N ASP A 931 -5.03 6.37 -9.55
CA ASP A 931 -5.93 5.29 -9.84
C ASP A 931 -5.24 3.94 -10.14
N GLU A 932 -4.00 3.62 -9.73
CA GLU A 932 -3.47 2.25 -9.88
C GLU A 932 -2.99 1.56 -8.60
N ASP A 933 -2.62 2.30 -7.55
CA ASP A 933 -2.21 1.67 -6.27
C ASP A 933 -3.31 1.63 -5.19
N ASP A 934 -4.49 2.23 -5.43
CA ASP A 934 -5.65 2.00 -4.57
C ASP A 934 -6.34 0.65 -4.92
N GLU A 935 -5.68 -0.51 -4.74
CA GLU A 935 -6.40 -1.56 -4.00
C GLU A 935 -6.75 -0.93 -2.65
N PRO A 936 -7.89 -1.24 -2.00
CA PRO A 936 -8.20 -0.63 -0.72
C PRO A 936 -7.14 -1.04 0.32
N GLU A 937 -6.04 -0.29 0.37
CA GLU A 937 -5.40 0.08 1.62
C GLU A 937 -6.51 0.79 2.39
N GLU A 938 -7.18 0.04 3.25
CA GLU A 938 -7.87 0.63 4.39
C GLU A 938 -6.89 1.64 4.99
N HIS A 939 -7.17 2.93 4.78
CA HIS A 939 -6.29 4.03 5.13
C HIS A 939 -5.77 3.89 6.58
N SER A 940 -4.58 3.34 6.75
CA SER A 940 -3.71 3.64 7.88
C SER A 940 -2.93 4.89 7.49
N GLY A 941 -3.52 6.05 7.76
CA GLY A 941 -2.95 7.34 7.39
C GLY A 941 -1.59 7.59 8.06
N SER A 942 -0.63 8.02 7.21
CA SER A 942 0.70 8.63 7.44
C SER A 942 1.80 7.77 8.10
#